data_AF-A0A9X1GNJ7-F1
#
_entry.id   AF-A0A9X1GNJ7-F1
#
_cell.length_a   1.000
_cell.length_b   1.000
_cell.length_c   1.000
_cell.angle_alpha   90.00
_cell.angle_beta   90.00
_cell.angle_gamma   90.00
#
_symmetry.space_group_name_H-M   'P 1'
#
loop_
_entity.id
_entity.type
_entity.pdbx_description
1 polymer ?
#
loop_
_entity_poly.entity_id
_entity_poly.type
_entity_poly.pdbx_seq_one_letter_code
_entity_poly.pdbx_strand_id
1 'polypeptide(L)'
;MVQGRKCGQVLAIALLLSHPLTAIASVKNLKINPAPLIAQQQTFTPAQEEAIAEAKQLFAEAGKLQQQGTAESFQQAITKYEAALKIWRKLGVSSSEAATLVGLGGIYLDLNQIPKSLEYYTQALAIRRNIQDTKGQSTILLFIGNAYVKLGEKQKAIEFYQQSLSILKTEKNQDYIIFVLDAIAKTYASIGDTNKALDYYNQQLEIQRANNDQSGEADTLESIATDYANLGKIKQSINYLNQSLEIRRQLKDLSGQAKNLGMLGLLYGYAGQTELSVNSLNQALEIQKTTQKNLSGLDLQLNLLQQSTILSSVAGTYLTFYEYSKSLNAFENARSLLKQITNPILQPESFEAKILYNISLIYRQTGQKQKALDVLNQALELQRKNKNPEEAGTLTSLADVYQSTGEYQKAIDFYNQSLTIQRQTQNFIEEAKTLRYLAKIYQYLGNYQLSIETLNQALTKFQKMEDFSGLAQTMNSIGDVYKESKDYDSALKYYNQGLEISRKLEDINQELAITTGIIRVYEELKNYPQALDAANKILIASRQRKNSFSEATALAYLGRIYLASGDEQKALEASRQALSGFEKLGYPAAAANIFGNIAKTYNSLKQYQPAIETYHQELQLRQKLGDRTGEADTLYYIALTERNRGNLAAAITPIEKTIQIVESIRTKVTSQDLRTSYFATVQKYYQFYIDLLMQLHKQQPAKGYNAIALQASERARARSLLEILNEANADIRQGVDPQLFSQERNLQQQLDALEKRRIEISSKPDSTKQEQAFQQETTNLLEQYRQIQAKIRAISPRYAALTQPQPLTLKEIQQQVLDENTLLLEYSLGEERSYLWAITKTSISSYELPESAEIETLIKNFRNEIVKPTSNKKTITKAAASLTQILLTPIAQQLGKKRLVIVGDGALQYVPFAALTIPNTQTYQPLILNHEIITLPSASTVALLRREQQTKKTATKTLALLADPVFTKDDERLNIDRQLPKSQENNNLNTLALKRATLNTAIKFQRLPFTRQEAQEILELVPENQKLQAYDFAANREFVTNTQLSQYRILHFATHGILNSEQPELSGIVLSLFDDQGKPQNGFLRLHDIFNLNLSADLVVLSACQTGLGQQIKGEGLVGLTRGFMYAGSPRVVVSLWNVDDQATALLMRKFYQKMLKDGLKPPAALRQAQIEMLQDERFSKPDYWAAFTLQGEWR
;
A
#
# COMPACT_ATOMS: atom_id res chain seq x y z
N MET A 1 -28.14 2.82 -8.98
CA MET A 1 -27.93 4.21 -8.51
C MET A 1 -26.51 4.75 -8.74
N VAL A 2 -25.41 4.03 -8.43
CA VAL A 2 -24.03 4.54 -8.58
C VAL A 2 -23.59 4.73 -10.04
N GLN A 3 -23.91 3.80 -10.95
CA GLN A 3 -23.73 4.02 -12.41
C GLN A 3 -24.58 5.19 -12.93
N GLY A 4 -25.78 5.40 -12.35
CA GLY A 4 -26.64 6.55 -12.62
C GLY A 4 -26.04 7.87 -12.17
N ARG A 5 -25.47 7.93 -10.96
CA ARG A 5 -24.76 9.12 -10.46
C ARG A 5 -23.51 9.44 -11.27
N LYS A 6 -22.74 8.43 -11.75
CA LYS A 6 -21.58 8.65 -12.64
C LYS A 6 -22.00 9.10 -14.04
N CYS A 7 -23.01 8.46 -14.64
CA CYS A 7 -23.58 8.85 -15.93
C CYS A 7 -24.13 10.28 -15.86
N GLY A 8 -24.85 10.57 -14.78
CA GLY A 8 -25.37 11.87 -14.43
C GLY A 8 -24.32 12.97 -14.21
N GLN A 9 -23.26 12.69 -13.46
CA GLN A 9 -22.13 13.61 -13.29
C GLN A 9 -21.40 13.88 -14.61
N VAL A 10 -21.25 12.87 -15.47
CA VAL A 10 -20.61 13.02 -16.79
C VAL A 10 -21.50 13.82 -17.75
N LEU A 11 -22.82 13.61 -17.73
CA LEU A 11 -23.80 14.42 -18.46
C LEU A 11 -23.87 15.85 -17.90
N ALA A 12 -23.79 16.04 -16.59
CA ALA A 12 -23.76 17.35 -15.94
C ALA A 12 -22.46 18.12 -16.25
N ILE A 13 -21.32 17.43 -16.35
CA ILE A 13 -20.05 18.01 -16.81
C ILE A 13 -20.13 18.34 -18.31
N ALA A 14 -20.72 17.47 -19.14
CA ALA A 14 -20.97 17.77 -20.57
C ALA A 14 -21.98 18.93 -20.77
N LEU A 15 -22.93 19.11 -19.85
CA LEU A 15 -23.89 20.23 -19.83
C LEU A 15 -23.24 21.54 -19.36
N LEU A 16 -22.43 21.51 -18.31
CA LEU A 16 -21.64 22.66 -17.85
C LEU A 16 -20.66 23.15 -18.92
N LEU A 17 -20.16 22.26 -19.77
CA LEU A 17 -19.24 22.57 -20.88
C LEU A 17 -19.92 22.90 -22.21
N SER A 18 -21.21 22.57 -22.37
CA SER A 18 -22.05 23.02 -23.48
C SER A 18 -22.85 24.29 -23.15
N HIS A 19 -22.62 24.88 -21.97
CA HIS A 19 -23.11 26.21 -21.60
C HIS A 19 -21.97 27.24 -21.75
N PRO A 20 -21.77 27.86 -22.93
CA PRO A 20 -20.91 29.02 -23.04
C PRO A 20 -21.60 30.22 -22.40
N LEU A 21 -21.50 30.42 -21.08
CA LEU A 21 -22.18 31.55 -20.42
C LEU A 21 -23.71 31.64 -20.72
N THR A 22 -24.34 30.63 -21.32
CA THR A 22 -25.70 30.73 -21.87
C THR A 22 -26.77 30.66 -20.80
N ALA A 23 -26.46 30.11 -19.62
CA ALA A 23 -27.31 30.26 -18.45
C ALA A 23 -27.45 31.73 -17.99
N ILE A 24 -26.51 32.59 -18.37
CA ILE A 24 -26.65 34.05 -18.24
C ILE A 24 -27.37 34.63 -19.48
N ALA A 25 -27.24 34.01 -20.66
CA ALA A 25 -27.88 34.46 -21.90
C ALA A 25 -29.42 34.27 -21.94
N SER A 26 -29.96 33.17 -21.42
CA SER A 26 -31.43 32.95 -21.38
C SER A 26 -32.13 33.93 -20.44
N VAL A 27 -31.44 34.36 -19.37
CA VAL A 27 -31.88 35.43 -18.47
C VAL A 27 -31.60 36.82 -19.06
N LYS A 28 -30.52 37.00 -19.85
CA LYS A 28 -30.20 38.27 -20.56
C LYS A 28 -31.28 38.70 -21.56
N ASN A 29 -32.15 37.78 -22.02
CA ASN A 29 -33.27 38.11 -22.91
C ASN A 29 -34.52 38.62 -22.17
N LEU A 30 -34.53 38.63 -20.83
CA LEU A 30 -35.47 39.45 -20.08
C LEU A 30 -35.08 40.91 -20.30
N LYS A 31 -35.65 41.54 -21.34
CA LYS A 31 -35.59 42.99 -21.50
C LYS A 31 -36.07 43.59 -20.19
N ILE A 32 -35.13 44.18 -19.42
CA ILE A 32 -35.42 45.10 -18.33
C ILE A 32 -35.91 46.38 -19.02
N ASN A 33 -37.09 46.30 -19.65
CA ASN A 33 -37.75 47.50 -20.12
C ASN A 33 -38.17 48.24 -18.86
N PRO A 34 -37.79 49.52 -18.68
CA PRO A 34 -38.44 50.35 -17.69
C PRO A 34 -39.94 50.24 -17.96
N ALA A 35 -40.73 49.92 -16.94
CA ALA A 35 -42.17 49.91 -17.08
C ALA A 35 -42.60 51.26 -17.68
N PRO A 36 -43.62 51.30 -18.58
CA PRO A 36 -44.17 52.57 -19.00
C PRO A 36 -44.56 53.35 -17.74
N LEU A 37 -44.18 54.62 -17.66
CA LEU A 37 -44.48 55.50 -16.52
C LEU A 37 -45.98 55.40 -16.23
N ILE A 38 -46.37 54.64 -15.21
CA ILE A 38 -47.73 54.74 -14.68
C ILE A 38 -47.74 56.03 -13.86
N ALA A 39 -48.22 57.08 -14.53
CA ALA A 39 -48.88 58.27 -14.00
C ALA A 39 -48.21 58.94 -12.78
N GLN A 40 -47.09 59.62 -13.00
CA GLN A 40 -46.91 60.97 -12.47
C GLN A 40 -46.34 61.82 -13.60
N GLN A 41 -47.11 62.79 -14.10
CA GLN A 41 -46.58 63.84 -14.98
C GLN A 41 -45.61 64.70 -14.16
N GLN A 42 -44.39 64.21 -13.95
CA GLN A 42 -43.27 65.06 -13.56
C GLN A 42 -42.87 65.83 -14.81
N THR A 43 -43.25 67.10 -14.86
CA THR A 43 -42.73 68.05 -15.84
C THR A 43 -41.27 68.32 -15.50
N PHE A 44 -40.36 67.73 -16.27
CA PHE A 44 -38.93 67.94 -16.11
C PHE A 44 -38.54 69.28 -16.74
N THR A 45 -37.67 70.01 -16.05
CA THR A 45 -37.00 71.18 -16.65
C THR A 45 -36.06 70.71 -17.77
N PRO A 46 -35.71 71.56 -18.75
CA PRO A 46 -34.75 71.20 -19.82
C PRO A 46 -33.43 70.64 -19.28
N ALA A 47 -32.93 71.16 -18.15
CA ALA A 47 -31.75 70.65 -17.47
C ALA A 47 -31.94 69.25 -16.84
N GLN A 48 -33.16 68.92 -16.41
CA GLN A 48 -33.49 67.57 -15.93
C GLN A 48 -33.66 66.58 -17.10
N GLU A 49 -34.20 67.01 -18.24
CA GLU A 49 -34.29 66.17 -19.44
C GLU A 49 -32.91 65.80 -20.00
N GLU A 50 -31.96 66.74 -19.98
CA GLU A 50 -30.56 66.49 -20.37
C GLU A 50 -29.89 65.48 -19.42
N ALA A 51 -30.09 65.64 -18.10
CA ALA A 51 -29.58 64.67 -17.11
C ALA A 51 -30.22 63.27 -17.26
N ILE A 52 -31.51 63.19 -17.65
CA ILE A 52 -32.18 61.91 -17.96
C ILE A 52 -31.56 61.25 -19.21
N ALA A 53 -31.25 62.04 -20.24
CA ALA A 53 -30.59 61.54 -21.45
C ALA A 53 -29.18 61.00 -21.14
N GLU A 54 -28.41 61.74 -20.34
CA GLU A 54 -27.09 61.32 -19.86
C GLU A 54 -27.17 60.01 -19.06
N ALA A 55 -28.11 59.91 -18.09
CA ALA A 55 -28.28 58.71 -17.28
C ALA A 55 -28.71 57.49 -18.11
N LYS A 56 -29.55 57.66 -19.14
CA LYS A 56 -29.92 56.60 -20.09
C LYS A 56 -28.72 56.15 -20.92
N GLN A 57 -27.89 57.08 -21.39
CA GLN A 57 -26.68 56.77 -22.13
C GLN A 57 -25.69 55.97 -21.25
N LEU A 58 -25.42 56.44 -20.04
CA LEU A 58 -24.54 55.75 -19.08
C LEU A 58 -25.05 54.34 -18.75
N PHE A 59 -26.36 54.18 -18.55
CA PHE A 59 -26.98 52.87 -18.33
C PHE A 59 -26.81 51.93 -19.54
N ALA A 60 -27.02 52.44 -20.76
CA ALA A 60 -26.86 51.64 -21.98
C ALA A 60 -25.40 51.27 -22.25
N GLU A 61 -24.46 52.18 -22.02
CA GLU A 61 -23.01 51.92 -22.09
C GLU A 61 -22.59 50.87 -21.06
N ALA A 62 -23.06 51.00 -19.81
CA ALA A 62 -22.81 50.02 -18.76
C ALA A 62 -23.36 48.64 -19.14
N GLY A 63 -24.56 48.57 -19.72
CA GLY A 63 -25.13 47.32 -20.23
C GLY A 63 -24.28 46.67 -21.33
N LYS A 64 -23.74 47.46 -22.26
CA LYS A 64 -22.82 46.96 -23.30
C LYS A 64 -21.49 46.45 -22.70
N LEU A 65 -20.92 47.17 -21.74
CA LEU A 65 -19.69 46.78 -21.04
C LEU A 65 -19.90 45.52 -20.19
N GLN A 66 -21.06 45.39 -19.53
CA GLN A 66 -21.45 44.18 -18.82
C GLN A 66 -21.58 42.98 -19.76
N GLN A 67 -22.04 43.18 -21.01
CA GLN A 67 -22.12 42.11 -22.00
C GLN A 67 -20.74 41.60 -22.46
N GLN A 68 -19.69 42.42 -22.42
CA GLN A 68 -18.32 42.03 -22.78
C GLN A 68 -17.70 41.04 -21.76
N GLY A 69 -18.15 41.05 -20.51
CA GLY A 69 -17.87 40.01 -19.52
C GLY A 69 -16.41 39.87 -19.04
N THR A 70 -15.54 40.85 -19.28
CA THR A 70 -14.17 40.84 -18.75
C THR A 70 -14.12 41.52 -17.39
N ALA A 71 -13.11 41.21 -16.56
CA ALA A 71 -12.95 41.87 -15.25
C ALA A 71 -12.83 43.40 -15.40
N GLU A 72 -12.14 43.85 -16.45
CA GLU A 72 -12.01 45.26 -16.79
C GLU A 72 -13.35 45.86 -17.25
N SER A 73 -14.09 45.17 -18.13
CA SER A 73 -15.38 45.65 -18.61
C SER A 73 -16.44 45.69 -17.50
N PHE A 74 -16.40 44.75 -16.56
CA PHE A 74 -17.24 44.79 -15.36
C PHE A 74 -16.91 45.98 -14.45
N GLN A 75 -15.63 46.30 -14.24
CA GLN A 75 -15.25 47.46 -13.43
C GLN A 75 -15.67 48.78 -14.09
N GLN A 76 -15.53 48.87 -15.42
CA GLN A 76 -16.01 50.01 -16.20
C GLN A 76 -17.54 50.11 -16.17
N ALA A 77 -18.25 48.98 -16.30
CA ALA A 77 -19.71 48.91 -16.22
C ALA A 77 -20.24 49.33 -14.84
N ILE A 78 -19.59 48.89 -13.74
CA ILE A 78 -19.92 49.33 -12.37
C ILE A 78 -19.83 50.85 -12.26
N THR A 79 -18.72 51.43 -12.72
CA THR A 79 -18.49 52.88 -12.66
C THR A 79 -19.59 53.65 -13.40
N LYS A 80 -20.00 53.15 -14.57
CA LYS A 80 -21.05 53.75 -15.40
C LYS A 80 -22.45 53.58 -14.80
N TYR A 81 -22.76 52.40 -14.24
CA TYR A 81 -24.02 52.19 -13.52
C TYR A 81 -24.10 53.02 -12.23
N GLU A 82 -23.02 53.19 -11.48
CA GLU A 82 -22.98 54.04 -10.28
C GLU A 82 -23.22 55.52 -10.63
N ALA A 83 -22.62 56.00 -11.73
CA ALA A 83 -22.87 57.35 -12.25
C ALA A 83 -24.34 57.54 -12.66
N ALA A 84 -24.91 56.59 -13.41
CA ALA A 84 -26.32 56.61 -13.78
C ALA A 84 -27.24 56.58 -12.55
N LEU A 85 -26.93 55.71 -11.57
CA LEU A 85 -27.70 55.56 -10.33
C LEU A 85 -27.77 56.86 -9.52
N LYS A 86 -26.66 57.60 -9.45
CA LYS A 86 -26.61 58.90 -8.76
C LYS A 86 -27.54 59.92 -9.39
N ILE A 87 -27.62 59.94 -10.72
CA ILE A 87 -28.52 60.83 -11.47
C ILE A 87 -29.98 60.40 -11.23
N TRP A 88 -30.30 59.10 -11.33
CA TRP A 88 -31.66 58.60 -11.10
C TRP A 88 -32.20 58.90 -9.70
N ARG A 89 -31.35 58.75 -8.67
CA ARG A 89 -31.69 59.11 -7.28
C ARG A 89 -31.95 60.60 -7.10
N LYS A 90 -31.13 61.46 -7.71
CA LYS A 90 -31.29 62.92 -7.62
C LYS A 90 -32.58 63.39 -8.29
N LEU A 91 -33.00 62.71 -9.35
CA LEU A 91 -34.19 63.04 -10.13
C LEU A 91 -35.46 62.35 -9.62
N GLY A 92 -35.36 61.41 -8.68
CA GLY A 92 -36.50 60.66 -8.14
C GLY A 92 -37.13 59.69 -9.14
N VAL A 93 -36.39 59.22 -10.15
CA VAL A 93 -36.91 58.31 -11.19
C VAL A 93 -36.80 56.86 -10.73
N SER A 94 -37.73 56.45 -9.87
CA SER A 94 -37.73 55.16 -9.16
C SER A 94 -37.64 53.93 -10.08
N SER A 95 -38.27 53.94 -11.26
CA SER A 95 -38.21 52.79 -12.19
C SER A 95 -36.80 52.57 -12.77
N SER A 96 -36.12 53.65 -13.16
CA SER A 96 -34.76 53.59 -13.71
C SER A 96 -33.71 53.36 -12.63
N GLU A 97 -33.95 53.89 -11.43
CA GLU A 97 -33.15 53.57 -10.24
C GLU A 97 -33.16 52.07 -9.97
N ALA A 98 -34.34 51.46 -9.87
CA ALA A 98 -34.47 50.03 -9.64
C ALA A 98 -33.81 49.19 -10.76
N ALA A 99 -33.95 49.59 -12.03
CA ALA A 99 -33.29 48.90 -13.14
C ALA A 99 -31.75 48.98 -13.06
N THR A 100 -31.21 50.12 -12.64
CA THR A 100 -29.76 50.33 -12.47
C THR A 100 -29.20 49.51 -11.31
N LEU A 101 -29.95 49.43 -10.19
CA LEU A 101 -29.62 48.57 -9.05
C LEU A 101 -29.63 47.08 -9.43
N VAL A 102 -30.57 46.64 -10.28
CA VAL A 102 -30.58 45.28 -10.84
C VAL A 102 -29.33 45.03 -11.69
N GLY A 103 -28.93 45.98 -12.53
CA GLY A 103 -27.69 45.89 -13.32
C GLY A 103 -26.43 45.71 -12.45
N LEU A 104 -26.30 46.52 -11.39
CA LEU A 104 -25.22 46.40 -10.41
C LEU A 104 -25.26 45.06 -9.66
N GLY A 105 -26.44 44.65 -9.21
CA GLY A 105 -26.66 43.36 -8.56
C GLY A 105 -26.22 42.19 -9.44
N GLY A 106 -26.49 42.27 -10.74
CA GLY A 106 -26.05 41.28 -11.75
C GLY A 106 -24.53 41.21 -11.89
N ILE A 107 -23.85 42.35 -12.01
CA ILE A 107 -22.38 42.36 -12.10
C ILE A 107 -21.74 41.79 -10.83
N TYR A 108 -22.23 42.17 -9.65
CA TYR A 108 -21.68 41.63 -8.40
C TYR A 108 -21.97 40.14 -8.22
N LEU A 109 -23.06 39.63 -8.79
CA LEU A 109 -23.35 38.20 -8.85
C LEU A 109 -22.37 37.44 -9.78
N ASP A 110 -21.98 38.06 -10.88
CA ASP A 110 -21.03 37.52 -11.85
C ASP A 110 -19.58 37.56 -11.31
N LEU A 111 -19.23 38.60 -10.54
CA LEU A 111 -17.97 38.71 -9.80
C LEU A 111 -17.91 37.85 -8.53
N ASN A 112 -18.93 37.02 -8.28
CA ASN A 112 -19.06 36.15 -7.10
C ASN A 112 -19.06 36.92 -5.74
N GLN A 113 -19.43 38.20 -5.74
CA GLN A 113 -19.62 39.03 -4.54
C GLN A 113 -21.09 38.98 -4.10
N ILE A 114 -21.53 37.78 -3.70
CA ILE A 114 -22.95 37.46 -3.44
C ILE A 114 -23.62 38.41 -2.41
N PRO A 115 -22.99 38.77 -1.27
CA PRO A 115 -23.62 39.67 -0.30
C PRO A 115 -23.95 41.05 -0.89
N LYS A 116 -23.06 41.59 -1.71
CA LYS A 116 -23.24 42.90 -2.36
C LYS A 116 -24.29 42.84 -3.46
N SER A 117 -24.36 41.72 -4.19
CA SER A 117 -25.44 41.46 -5.15
C SER A 117 -26.81 41.45 -4.48
N LEU A 118 -26.95 40.72 -3.36
CA LEU A 118 -28.18 40.64 -2.57
C LEU A 118 -28.59 42.01 -2.02
N GLU A 119 -27.64 42.84 -1.60
CA GLU A 119 -27.90 44.21 -1.15
C GLU A 119 -28.58 45.05 -2.24
N TYR A 120 -28.00 45.10 -3.44
CA TYR A 120 -28.56 45.85 -4.57
C TYR A 120 -29.90 45.29 -5.04
N TYR A 121 -30.06 43.97 -5.10
CA TYR A 121 -31.35 43.36 -5.44
C TYR A 121 -32.43 43.65 -4.39
N THR A 122 -32.09 43.67 -3.10
CA THR A 122 -33.05 44.00 -2.04
C THR A 122 -33.47 45.47 -2.10
N GLN A 123 -32.55 46.39 -2.39
CA GLN A 123 -32.87 47.81 -2.64
C GLN A 123 -33.80 47.95 -3.85
N ALA A 124 -33.49 47.27 -4.96
CA ALA A 124 -34.33 47.28 -6.15
C ALA A 124 -35.74 46.71 -5.89
N LEU A 125 -35.84 45.62 -5.10
CA LEU A 125 -37.12 44.99 -4.76
C LEU A 125 -38.00 45.93 -3.94
N ALA A 126 -37.43 46.65 -2.97
CA ALA A 126 -38.16 47.63 -2.16
C ALA A 126 -38.75 48.75 -3.04
N ILE A 127 -37.97 49.26 -4.00
CA ILE A 127 -38.44 50.28 -4.94
C ILE A 127 -39.56 49.73 -5.84
N ARG A 128 -39.39 48.53 -6.39
CA ARG A 128 -40.41 47.88 -7.25
C ARG A 128 -41.72 47.57 -6.49
N ARG A 129 -41.64 47.27 -5.19
CA ARG A 129 -42.82 47.15 -4.31
C ARG A 129 -43.54 48.48 -4.13
N ASN A 130 -42.79 49.56 -3.88
CA ASN A 130 -43.36 50.89 -3.68
C ASN A 130 -44.07 51.44 -4.93
N ILE A 131 -43.52 51.19 -6.12
CA ILE A 131 -44.16 51.59 -7.39
C ILE A 131 -45.19 50.57 -7.92
N GLN A 132 -45.51 49.54 -7.13
CA GLN A 132 -46.45 48.47 -7.48
C GLN A 132 -46.14 47.75 -8.80
N ASP A 133 -44.86 47.67 -9.19
CA ASP A 133 -44.41 46.91 -10.36
C ASP A 133 -44.22 45.43 -10.00
N THR A 134 -45.32 44.69 -10.01
CA THR A 134 -45.42 43.25 -9.73
C THR A 134 -44.55 42.39 -10.64
N LYS A 135 -44.44 42.73 -11.93
CA LYS A 135 -43.55 42.06 -12.89
C LYS A 135 -42.07 42.24 -12.52
N GLY A 136 -41.68 43.48 -12.21
CA GLY A 136 -40.33 43.81 -11.72
C GLY A 136 -40.02 43.16 -10.38
N GLN A 137 -40.99 43.11 -9.45
CA GLN A 137 -40.86 42.39 -8.18
C GLN A 137 -40.57 40.90 -8.39
N SER A 138 -41.35 40.24 -9.25
CA SER A 138 -41.16 38.83 -9.54
C SER A 138 -39.79 38.52 -10.16
N THR A 139 -39.32 39.37 -11.08
CA THR A 139 -38.00 39.20 -11.72
C THR A 139 -36.86 39.38 -10.72
N ILE A 140 -36.98 40.32 -9.78
CA ILE A 140 -35.97 40.52 -8.74
C ILE A 140 -35.98 39.35 -7.73
N LEU A 141 -37.15 38.81 -7.37
CA LEU A 141 -37.25 37.62 -6.52
C LEU A 141 -36.57 36.41 -7.18
N LEU A 142 -36.69 36.23 -8.49
CA LEU A 142 -35.93 35.24 -9.25
C LEU A 142 -34.41 35.48 -9.15
N PHE A 143 -33.93 36.73 -9.27
CA PHE A 143 -32.50 37.03 -9.13
C PHE A 143 -31.96 36.83 -7.72
N ILE A 144 -32.75 37.16 -6.69
CA ILE A 144 -32.41 36.88 -5.29
C ILE A 144 -32.31 35.37 -5.07
N GLY A 145 -33.26 34.60 -5.60
CA GLY A 145 -33.19 33.14 -5.56
C GLY A 145 -31.91 32.61 -6.21
N ASN A 146 -31.55 33.10 -7.40
CA ASN A 146 -30.29 32.71 -8.08
C ASN A 146 -29.05 33.05 -7.23
N ALA A 147 -29.05 34.19 -6.54
CA ALA A 147 -27.98 34.57 -5.63
C ALA A 147 -27.86 33.61 -4.43
N TYR A 148 -28.98 33.18 -3.84
CA TYR A 148 -28.97 32.17 -2.77
C TYR A 148 -28.54 30.78 -3.26
N VAL A 149 -28.85 30.39 -4.51
CA VAL A 149 -28.30 29.16 -5.11
C VAL A 149 -26.77 29.23 -5.19
N LYS A 150 -26.20 30.36 -5.65
CA LYS A 150 -24.74 30.56 -5.68
C LYS A 150 -24.10 30.57 -4.28
N LEU A 151 -24.84 31.02 -3.26
CA LEU A 151 -24.40 30.98 -1.85
C LEU A 151 -24.44 29.57 -1.24
N GLY A 152 -25.06 28.60 -1.92
CA GLY A 152 -25.27 27.24 -1.41
C GLY A 152 -26.55 27.09 -0.57
N GLU A 153 -27.29 28.17 -0.33
CA GLU A 153 -28.54 28.19 0.45
C GLU A 153 -29.76 27.86 -0.41
N LYS A 154 -29.75 26.66 -1.01
CA LYS A 154 -30.73 26.22 -2.02
C LYS A 154 -32.18 26.21 -1.53
N GLN A 155 -32.40 25.96 -0.23
CA GLN A 155 -33.76 25.98 0.34
C GLN A 155 -34.36 27.39 0.39
N LYS A 156 -33.55 28.40 0.77
CA LYS A 156 -33.99 29.80 0.72
C LYS A 156 -34.26 30.26 -0.70
N ALA A 157 -33.43 29.81 -1.66
CA ALA A 157 -33.68 30.11 -3.07
C ALA A 157 -35.07 29.66 -3.54
N ILE A 158 -35.49 28.45 -3.15
CA ILE A 158 -36.82 27.91 -3.46
C ILE A 158 -37.93 28.79 -2.88
N GLU A 159 -37.79 29.31 -1.66
CA GLU A 159 -38.77 30.22 -1.06
C GLU A 159 -38.96 31.49 -1.89
N PHE A 160 -37.86 32.11 -2.36
CA PHE A 160 -37.91 33.29 -3.22
C PHE A 160 -38.51 32.99 -4.60
N TYR A 161 -38.19 31.84 -5.19
CA TYR A 161 -38.82 31.40 -6.44
C TYR A 161 -40.32 31.14 -6.26
N GLN A 162 -40.75 30.55 -5.16
CA GLN A 162 -42.17 30.32 -4.87
C GLN A 162 -42.94 31.65 -4.68
N GLN A 163 -42.32 32.65 -4.05
CA GLN A 163 -42.89 34.00 -3.98
C GLN A 163 -43.05 34.62 -5.37
N SER A 164 -42.04 34.50 -6.23
CA SER A 164 -42.09 34.94 -7.64
C SER A 164 -43.20 34.22 -8.42
N LEU A 165 -43.31 32.90 -8.26
CA LEU A 165 -44.32 32.07 -8.91
C LEU A 165 -45.74 32.45 -8.47
N SER A 166 -45.94 32.74 -7.18
CA SER A 166 -47.24 33.17 -6.65
C SER A 166 -47.73 34.46 -7.29
N ILE A 167 -46.85 35.46 -7.43
CA ILE A 167 -47.17 36.75 -8.07
C ILE A 167 -47.54 36.52 -9.55
N LEU A 168 -46.75 35.74 -10.28
CA LEU A 168 -46.98 35.51 -11.71
C LEU A 168 -48.25 34.70 -12.00
N LYS A 169 -48.60 33.74 -11.12
CA LYS A 169 -49.86 32.98 -11.21
C LYS A 169 -51.07 33.89 -11.03
N THR A 170 -51.02 34.87 -10.13
CA THR A 170 -52.13 35.83 -9.95
C THR A 170 -52.33 36.74 -11.17
N GLU A 171 -51.26 37.04 -11.91
CA GLU A 171 -51.30 37.91 -13.10
C GLU A 171 -51.57 37.17 -14.41
N LYS A 172 -51.67 35.84 -14.38
CA LYS A 172 -51.80 34.97 -15.56
C LYS A 172 -50.68 35.20 -16.60
N ASN A 173 -49.49 35.57 -16.16
CA ASN A 173 -48.35 35.85 -17.04
C ASN A 173 -47.56 34.55 -17.33
N GLN A 174 -48.03 33.79 -18.32
CA GLN A 174 -47.54 32.43 -18.59
C GLN A 174 -46.08 32.37 -19.04
N ASP A 175 -45.57 33.38 -19.75
CA ASP A 175 -44.19 33.40 -20.25
C ASP A 175 -43.16 33.45 -19.11
N TYR A 176 -43.45 34.20 -18.04
CA TYR A 176 -42.54 34.34 -16.89
C TYR A 176 -42.62 33.14 -15.94
N ILE A 177 -43.76 32.44 -15.91
CA ILE A 177 -43.93 31.23 -15.09
C ILE A 177 -42.94 30.14 -15.51
N ILE A 178 -42.70 29.97 -16.82
CA ILE A 178 -41.76 28.98 -17.37
C ILE A 178 -40.36 29.15 -16.78
N PHE A 179 -39.81 30.38 -16.73
CA PHE A 179 -38.47 30.63 -16.19
C PHE A 179 -38.35 30.34 -14.69
N VAL A 180 -39.43 30.58 -13.93
CA VAL A 180 -39.44 30.32 -12.48
C VAL A 180 -39.60 28.82 -12.21
N LEU A 181 -40.43 28.12 -12.98
CA LEU A 181 -40.54 26.65 -12.91
C LEU A 181 -39.20 25.98 -13.23
N ASP A 182 -38.50 26.43 -14.27
CA ASP A 182 -37.16 25.96 -14.64
C ASP A 182 -36.14 26.17 -13.52
N ALA A 183 -36.12 27.36 -12.91
CA ALA A 183 -35.22 27.66 -11.78
C ALA A 183 -35.51 26.79 -10.55
N ILE A 184 -36.80 26.56 -10.24
CA ILE A 184 -37.22 25.66 -9.15
C ILE A 184 -36.81 24.22 -9.45
N ALA A 185 -37.09 23.73 -10.66
CA ALA A 185 -36.78 22.37 -11.09
C ALA A 185 -35.27 22.08 -11.02
N LYS A 186 -34.43 22.96 -11.59
CA LYS A 186 -32.96 22.87 -11.49
C LYS A 186 -32.47 22.89 -10.05
N THR A 187 -33.09 23.69 -9.19
CA THR A 187 -32.71 23.78 -7.78
C THR A 187 -33.03 22.49 -7.05
N TYR A 188 -34.23 21.91 -7.23
CA TYR A 188 -34.58 20.61 -6.66
C TYR A 188 -33.69 19.47 -7.19
N ALA A 189 -33.39 19.46 -8.50
CA ALA A 189 -32.45 18.51 -9.09
C ALA A 189 -31.07 18.61 -8.43
N SER A 190 -30.59 19.83 -8.17
CA SER A 190 -29.30 20.07 -7.50
C SER A 190 -29.27 19.69 -6.00
N ILE A 191 -30.43 19.58 -5.35
CA ILE A 191 -30.57 19.11 -3.96
C ILE A 191 -30.65 17.56 -3.94
N GLY A 192 -30.92 16.94 -5.08
CA GLY A 192 -31.11 15.48 -5.21
C GLY A 192 -32.56 15.04 -5.10
N ASP A 193 -33.53 15.97 -5.00
CA ASP A 193 -34.97 15.67 -5.02
C ASP A 193 -35.48 15.66 -6.46
N THR A 194 -35.05 14.66 -7.22
CA THR A 194 -35.31 14.57 -8.67
C THR A 194 -36.79 14.40 -9.00
N ASN A 195 -37.58 13.81 -8.10
CA ASN A 195 -39.02 13.66 -8.35
C ASN A 195 -39.71 15.03 -8.39
N LYS A 196 -39.41 15.91 -7.43
CA LYS A 196 -39.95 17.28 -7.47
C LYS A 196 -39.45 18.04 -8.69
N ALA A 197 -38.18 17.88 -9.06
CA ALA A 197 -37.65 18.51 -10.28
C ALA A 197 -38.47 18.10 -11.51
N LEU A 198 -38.74 16.81 -11.68
CA LEU A 198 -39.57 16.28 -12.76
C LEU A 198 -41.01 16.81 -12.71
N ASP A 199 -41.62 16.97 -11.53
CA ASP A 199 -42.97 17.54 -11.39
C ASP A 199 -43.04 18.99 -11.90
N TYR A 200 -42.02 19.81 -11.59
CA TYR A 200 -41.94 21.18 -12.07
C TYR A 200 -41.62 21.26 -13.57
N TYR A 201 -40.74 20.39 -14.09
CA TYR A 201 -40.50 20.31 -15.54
C TYR A 201 -41.73 19.83 -16.31
N ASN A 202 -42.54 18.92 -15.76
CA ASN A 202 -43.79 18.50 -16.39
C ASN A 202 -44.80 19.65 -16.44
N GLN A 203 -44.94 20.44 -15.37
CA GLN A 203 -45.76 21.67 -15.37
C GLN A 203 -45.28 22.67 -16.43
N GLN A 204 -43.95 22.81 -16.59
CA GLN A 204 -43.36 23.66 -17.62
C GLN A 204 -43.70 23.17 -19.04
N LEU A 205 -43.60 21.86 -19.27
CA LEU A 205 -43.92 21.21 -20.55
C LEU A 205 -45.39 21.39 -20.96
N GLU A 206 -46.31 21.32 -20.00
CA GLU A 206 -47.74 21.57 -20.24
C GLU A 206 -47.98 22.99 -20.79
N ILE A 207 -47.34 24.00 -20.17
CA ILE A 207 -47.45 25.40 -20.61
C ILE A 207 -46.82 25.59 -21.98
N GLN A 208 -45.63 25.04 -22.21
CA GLN A 208 -44.92 25.16 -23.49
C GLN A 208 -45.70 24.52 -24.64
N ARG A 209 -46.29 23.34 -24.42
CA ARG A 209 -47.17 22.68 -25.41
C ARG A 209 -48.43 23.48 -25.69
N ALA A 210 -49.07 24.03 -24.66
CA ALA A 210 -50.23 24.90 -24.82
C ALA A 210 -49.91 26.16 -25.64
N ASN A 211 -48.68 26.68 -25.49
CA ASN A 211 -48.19 27.86 -26.20
C ASN A 211 -47.58 27.56 -27.57
N ASN A 212 -47.50 26.29 -28.00
CA ASN A 212 -46.76 25.85 -29.18
C ASN A 212 -45.27 26.28 -29.19
N ASP A 213 -44.66 26.41 -28.01
CA ASP A 213 -43.23 26.72 -27.87
C ASP A 213 -42.39 25.45 -28.06
N GLN A 214 -42.19 25.07 -29.32
CA GLN A 214 -41.42 23.88 -29.69
C GLN A 214 -39.95 23.96 -29.26
N SER A 215 -39.36 25.16 -29.24
CA SER A 215 -37.96 25.33 -28.80
C SER A 215 -37.84 25.10 -27.30
N GLY A 216 -38.73 25.70 -26.51
CA GLY A 216 -38.79 25.48 -25.07
C GLY A 216 -39.14 24.05 -24.70
N GLU A 217 -40.05 23.39 -25.43
CA GLU A 217 -40.38 21.98 -25.23
C GLU A 217 -39.13 21.11 -25.41
N ALA A 218 -38.34 21.32 -26.47
CA ALA A 218 -37.12 20.58 -26.71
C ALA A 218 -36.07 20.76 -25.57
N ASP A 219 -35.91 21.97 -25.05
CA ASP A 219 -34.99 22.27 -23.93
C ASP A 219 -35.45 21.63 -22.61
N THR A 220 -36.76 21.61 -22.32
CA THR A 220 -37.30 20.97 -21.12
C THR A 220 -37.18 19.46 -21.19
N LEU A 221 -37.46 18.85 -22.35
CA LEU A 221 -37.27 17.40 -22.57
C LEU A 221 -35.81 16.97 -22.38
N GLU A 222 -34.85 17.80 -22.80
CA GLU A 222 -33.40 17.57 -22.57
C GLU A 222 -33.06 17.60 -21.07
N SER A 223 -33.64 18.55 -20.33
CA SER A 223 -33.45 18.68 -18.87
C SER A 223 -34.03 17.49 -18.11
N ILE A 224 -35.24 17.04 -18.49
CA ILE A 224 -35.85 15.81 -17.97
C ILE A 224 -34.99 14.58 -18.26
N ALA A 225 -34.45 14.48 -19.48
CA ALA A 225 -33.59 13.37 -19.85
C ALA A 225 -32.32 13.31 -18.97
N THR A 226 -31.74 14.47 -18.66
CA THR A 226 -30.57 14.59 -17.78
C THR A 226 -30.89 14.09 -16.37
N ASP A 227 -32.05 14.46 -15.83
CA ASP A 227 -32.50 14.00 -14.52
C ASP A 227 -32.75 12.50 -14.48
N TYR A 228 -33.31 11.92 -15.54
CA TYR A 228 -33.42 10.46 -15.65
C TYR A 228 -32.04 9.78 -15.75
N ALA A 229 -31.07 10.39 -16.43
CA ALA A 229 -29.70 9.86 -16.47
C ALA A 229 -29.05 9.89 -15.08
N ASN A 230 -29.22 10.99 -14.32
CA ASN A 230 -28.77 11.14 -12.92
C ASN A 230 -29.34 10.02 -12.01
N LEU A 231 -30.58 9.61 -12.25
CA LEU A 231 -31.22 8.48 -11.55
C LEU A 231 -30.75 7.10 -12.02
N GLY A 232 -29.97 7.02 -13.11
CA GLY A 232 -29.59 5.77 -13.76
C GLY A 232 -30.69 5.12 -14.59
N LYS A 233 -31.76 5.86 -14.88
CA LYS A 233 -32.87 5.46 -15.74
C LYS A 233 -32.51 5.74 -17.20
N ILE A 234 -31.48 5.04 -17.69
CA ILE A 234 -30.85 5.29 -19.01
C ILE A 234 -31.85 5.17 -20.16
N LYS A 235 -32.76 4.18 -20.13
CA LYS A 235 -33.78 4.00 -21.16
C LYS A 235 -34.76 5.17 -21.25
N GLN A 236 -35.23 5.69 -20.11
CA GLN A 236 -36.09 6.87 -20.08
C GLN A 236 -35.35 8.10 -20.61
N SER A 237 -34.11 8.31 -20.18
CA SER A 237 -33.27 9.41 -20.65
C SER A 237 -33.10 9.42 -22.17
N ILE A 238 -32.77 8.26 -22.77
CA ILE A 238 -32.64 8.10 -24.23
C ILE A 238 -33.96 8.43 -24.95
N ASN A 239 -35.11 8.03 -24.38
CA ASN A 239 -36.42 8.33 -24.98
C ASN A 239 -36.67 9.85 -25.04
N TYR A 240 -36.52 10.56 -23.92
CA TYR A 240 -36.72 12.00 -23.85
C TYR A 240 -35.74 12.78 -24.74
N LEU A 241 -34.48 12.35 -24.84
CA LEU A 241 -33.51 12.96 -25.76
C LEU A 241 -33.85 12.74 -27.23
N ASN A 242 -34.40 11.57 -27.61
CA ASN A 242 -34.86 11.33 -28.97
C ASN A 242 -36.06 12.21 -29.33
N GLN A 243 -37.02 12.40 -28.42
CA GLN A 243 -38.14 13.32 -28.61
C GLN A 243 -37.64 14.76 -28.82
N SER A 244 -36.74 15.23 -27.95
CA SER A 244 -36.10 16.54 -28.09
C SER A 244 -35.34 16.66 -29.42
N LEU A 245 -34.60 15.62 -29.83
CA LEU A 245 -33.84 15.63 -31.08
C LEU A 245 -34.73 15.75 -32.31
N GLU A 246 -35.90 15.10 -32.30
CA GLU A 246 -36.86 15.16 -33.40
C GLU A 246 -37.47 16.56 -33.55
N ILE A 247 -37.84 17.20 -32.44
CA ILE A 247 -38.29 18.60 -32.45
C ILE A 247 -37.19 19.52 -32.99
N ARG A 248 -35.95 19.37 -32.51
CA ARG A 248 -34.81 20.18 -32.99
C ARG A 248 -34.48 19.96 -34.47
N ARG A 249 -34.72 18.75 -35.01
CA ARG A 249 -34.62 18.47 -36.46
C ARG A 249 -35.68 19.24 -37.25
N GLN A 250 -36.93 19.25 -36.77
CA GLN A 250 -38.02 20.02 -37.41
C GLN A 250 -37.72 21.52 -37.40
N LEU A 251 -37.18 22.04 -36.29
CA LEU A 251 -36.77 23.43 -36.13
C LEU A 251 -35.48 23.79 -36.90
N LYS A 252 -34.78 22.80 -37.49
CA LYS A 252 -33.45 22.97 -38.09
C LYS A 252 -32.42 23.58 -37.14
N ASP A 253 -32.59 23.37 -35.83
CA ASP A 253 -31.65 23.79 -34.79
C ASP A 253 -30.43 22.86 -34.78
N LEU A 254 -29.43 23.19 -35.60
CA LEU A 254 -28.20 22.41 -35.72
C LEU A 254 -27.41 22.35 -34.39
N SER A 255 -27.43 23.43 -33.60
CA SER A 255 -26.70 23.48 -32.33
C SER A 255 -27.30 22.50 -31.32
N GLY A 256 -28.61 22.54 -31.13
CA GLY A 256 -29.27 21.62 -30.22
C GLY A 256 -29.32 20.18 -30.76
N GLN A 257 -29.36 19.96 -32.08
CA GLN A 257 -29.20 18.62 -32.67
C GLN A 257 -27.84 18.01 -32.29
N ALA A 258 -26.74 18.75 -32.46
CA ALA A 258 -25.41 18.28 -32.09
C ALA A 258 -25.32 17.96 -30.59
N LYS A 259 -25.94 18.79 -29.73
CA LYS A 259 -25.98 18.58 -28.29
C LYS A 259 -26.72 17.29 -27.90
N ASN A 260 -27.95 17.10 -28.42
CA ASN A 260 -28.73 15.90 -28.14
C ASN A 260 -28.05 14.63 -28.66
N LEU A 261 -27.47 14.68 -29.86
CA LEU A 261 -26.71 13.56 -30.44
C LEU A 261 -25.46 13.22 -29.61
N GLY A 262 -24.77 14.24 -29.08
CA GLY A 262 -23.67 14.06 -28.14
C GLY A 262 -24.09 13.33 -26.86
N MET A 263 -25.19 13.78 -26.24
CA MET A 263 -25.74 13.17 -25.02
C MET A 263 -26.25 11.74 -25.26
N LEU A 264 -26.96 11.51 -26.38
CA LEU A 264 -27.38 10.18 -26.82
C LEU A 264 -26.19 9.27 -27.04
N GLY A 265 -25.13 9.78 -27.68
CA GLY A 265 -23.87 9.09 -27.86
C GLY A 265 -23.28 8.57 -26.56
N LEU A 266 -23.20 9.42 -25.53
CA LEU A 266 -22.74 9.03 -24.20
C LEU A 266 -23.65 7.97 -23.56
N LEU A 267 -24.98 8.16 -23.61
CA LEU A 267 -25.95 7.24 -23.03
C LEU A 267 -25.95 5.87 -23.71
N TYR A 268 -25.83 5.82 -25.04
CA TYR A 268 -25.66 4.57 -25.78
C TYR A 268 -24.37 3.85 -25.37
N GLY A 269 -23.29 4.61 -25.12
CA GLY A 269 -22.04 4.05 -24.60
C GLY A 269 -22.24 3.37 -23.24
N TYR A 270 -22.90 4.05 -22.30
CA TYR A 270 -23.27 3.50 -20.99
C TYR A 270 -24.23 2.31 -21.10
N ALA A 271 -25.12 2.29 -22.09
CA ALA A 271 -26.06 1.20 -22.34
C ALA A 271 -25.41 -0.02 -23.02
N GLY A 272 -24.11 0.01 -23.33
CA GLY A 272 -23.43 -1.09 -24.02
C GLY A 272 -23.59 -1.08 -25.55
N GLN A 273 -24.16 -0.02 -26.13
CA GLN A 273 -24.49 0.09 -27.56
C GLN A 273 -23.41 0.89 -28.30
N THR A 274 -22.23 0.27 -28.48
CA THR A 274 -21.02 0.91 -29.04
C THR A 274 -21.26 1.58 -30.39
N GLU A 275 -21.90 0.88 -31.31
CA GLU A 275 -22.11 1.37 -32.68
C GLU A 275 -23.03 2.60 -32.69
N LEU A 276 -24.14 2.55 -31.95
CA LEU A 276 -25.07 3.66 -31.80
C LEU A 276 -24.42 4.85 -31.08
N SER A 277 -23.55 4.58 -30.10
CA SER A 277 -22.74 5.59 -29.41
C SER A 277 -21.83 6.34 -30.38
N VAL A 278 -20.97 5.61 -31.09
CA VAL A 278 -20.01 6.18 -32.06
C VAL A 278 -20.74 6.89 -33.20
N ASN A 279 -21.82 6.30 -33.74
CA ASN A 279 -22.59 6.91 -34.82
C ASN A 279 -23.23 8.24 -34.39
N SER A 280 -23.85 8.28 -33.20
CA SER A 280 -24.45 9.51 -32.67
C SER A 280 -23.40 10.60 -32.40
N LEU A 281 -22.26 10.22 -31.82
CA LEU A 281 -21.14 11.15 -31.58
C LEU A 281 -20.53 11.67 -32.89
N ASN A 282 -20.37 10.82 -33.91
CA ASN A 282 -19.85 11.24 -35.21
C ASN A 282 -20.82 12.16 -35.96
N GLN A 283 -22.13 11.92 -35.88
CA GLN A 283 -23.13 12.84 -36.41
C GLN A 283 -23.07 14.20 -35.72
N ALA A 284 -22.94 14.23 -34.38
CA ALA A 284 -22.75 15.47 -33.65
C ALA A 284 -21.47 16.23 -34.08
N LEU A 285 -20.37 15.50 -34.29
CA LEU A 285 -19.10 16.06 -34.76
C LEU A 285 -19.21 16.64 -36.17
N GLU A 286 -19.93 15.97 -37.07
CA GLU A 286 -20.13 16.43 -38.45
C GLU A 286 -20.95 17.74 -38.50
N ILE A 287 -22.00 17.84 -37.68
CA ILE A 287 -22.78 19.08 -37.55
C ILE A 287 -21.88 20.23 -37.04
N GLN A 288 -21.04 19.98 -36.03
CA GLN A 288 -20.11 20.99 -35.52
C GLN A 288 -19.09 21.45 -36.57
N LYS A 289 -18.53 20.52 -37.36
CA LYS A 289 -17.62 20.85 -38.48
C LYS A 289 -18.31 21.66 -39.58
N THR A 290 -19.57 21.35 -39.86
CA THR A 290 -20.35 22.04 -40.90
C THR A 290 -20.67 23.48 -40.49
N THR A 291 -21.03 23.68 -39.22
CA THR A 291 -21.33 25.01 -38.66
C THR A 291 -20.09 25.87 -38.43
N GLN A 292 -18.91 25.25 -38.27
CA GLN A 292 -17.63 25.92 -38.02
C GLN A 292 -17.26 26.98 -39.07
N LYS A 293 -17.59 26.76 -40.36
CA LYS A 293 -17.20 27.66 -41.47
C LYS A 293 -17.67 29.10 -41.29
N ASN A 294 -18.72 29.31 -40.50
CA ASN A 294 -19.34 30.62 -40.30
C ASN A 294 -18.95 31.25 -38.94
N LEU A 295 -18.08 30.61 -38.16
CA LEU A 295 -17.68 31.06 -36.83
C LEU A 295 -16.33 31.79 -36.85
N SER A 296 -16.18 32.78 -35.97
CA SER A 296 -14.92 33.51 -35.78
C SER A 296 -14.71 33.86 -34.30
N GLY A 297 -13.51 34.30 -33.93
CA GLY A 297 -13.20 34.73 -32.56
C GLY A 297 -13.46 33.66 -31.51
N LEU A 298 -14.14 34.02 -30.42
CA LEU A 298 -14.45 33.12 -29.30
C LEU A 298 -15.35 31.95 -29.72
N ASP A 299 -16.30 32.18 -30.62
CA ASP A 299 -17.26 31.16 -31.06
C ASP A 299 -16.57 30.01 -31.83
N LEU A 300 -15.56 30.35 -32.63
CA LEU A 300 -14.73 29.35 -33.31
C LEU A 300 -13.94 28.51 -32.30
N GLN A 301 -13.33 29.15 -31.30
CA GLN A 301 -12.55 28.44 -30.28
C GLN A 301 -13.41 27.55 -29.38
N LEU A 302 -14.63 28.00 -29.05
CA LEU A 302 -15.61 27.19 -28.35
C LEU A 302 -16.05 25.98 -29.17
N ASN A 303 -16.29 26.16 -30.47
CA ASN A 303 -16.62 25.06 -31.38
C ASN A 303 -15.48 24.02 -31.45
N LEU A 304 -14.22 24.46 -31.51
CA LEU A 304 -13.05 23.56 -31.44
C LEU A 304 -12.99 22.78 -30.12
N LEU A 305 -13.29 23.42 -28.98
CA LEU A 305 -13.36 22.76 -27.67
C LEU A 305 -14.45 21.68 -27.63
N GLN A 306 -15.63 21.99 -28.19
CA GLN A 306 -16.74 21.04 -28.29
C GLN A 306 -16.37 19.84 -29.17
N GLN A 307 -15.76 20.07 -30.33
CA GLN A 307 -15.29 19.00 -31.21
C GLN A 307 -14.27 18.10 -30.51
N SER A 308 -13.32 18.70 -29.77
CA SER A 308 -12.35 17.96 -28.97
C SER A 308 -13.03 17.10 -27.89
N THR A 309 -14.05 17.63 -27.22
CA THR A 309 -14.80 16.90 -26.19
C THR A 309 -15.59 15.73 -26.79
N ILE A 310 -16.20 15.91 -27.97
CA ILE A 310 -16.87 14.82 -28.69
C ILE A 310 -15.87 13.75 -29.10
N LEU A 311 -14.72 14.13 -29.67
CA LEU A 311 -13.67 13.18 -30.04
C LEU A 311 -13.11 12.43 -28.82
N SER A 312 -12.95 13.12 -27.68
CA SER A 312 -12.58 12.48 -26.41
C SER A 312 -13.65 11.49 -25.94
N SER A 313 -14.93 11.76 -26.20
CA SER A 313 -16.04 10.85 -25.89
C SER A 313 -16.05 9.64 -26.82
N VAL A 314 -15.82 9.83 -28.13
CA VAL A 314 -15.63 8.75 -29.10
C VAL A 314 -14.44 7.87 -28.67
N ALA A 315 -13.34 8.50 -28.29
CA ALA A 315 -12.15 7.81 -27.80
C ALA A 315 -12.44 7.02 -26.52
N GLY A 316 -13.20 7.59 -25.58
CA GLY A 316 -13.64 6.92 -24.35
C GLY A 316 -14.57 5.73 -24.62
N THR A 317 -15.47 5.83 -25.59
CA THR A 317 -16.29 4.71 -26.06
C THR A 317 -15.39 3.60 -26.60
N TYR A 318 -14.48 3.89 -27.55
CA TYR A 318 -13.53 2.90 -28.05
C TYR A 318 -12.66 2.30 -26.94
N LEU A 319 -12.24 3.09 -25.95
CA LEU A 319 -11.47 2.60 -24.79
C LEU A 319 -12.27 1.59 -23.96
N THR A 320 -13.54 1.89 -23.69
CA THR A 320 -14.45 1.03 -22.90
C THR A 320 -14.69 -0.32 -23.59
N PHE A 321 -14.68 -0.33 -24.92
CA PHE A 321 -14.82 -1.54 -25.74
C PHE A 321 -13.48 -2.09 -26.26
N TYR A 322 -12.36 -1.62 -25.68
CA TYR A 322 -11.01 -2.16 -25.92
C TYR A 322 -10.48 -2.00 -27.35
N GLU A 323 -11.04 -1.07 -28.13
CA GLU A 323 -10.55 -0.67 -29.45
C GLU A 323 -9.42 0.37 -29.32
N TYR A 324 -8.31 -0.03 -28.68
CA TYR A 324 -7.23 0.86 -28.25
C TYR A 324 -6.62 1.73 -29.37
N SER A 325 -6.47 1.19 -30.58
CA SER A 325 -5.90 1.94 -31.72
C SER A 325 -6.83 3.08 -32.18
N LYS A 326 -8.13 2.80 -32.31
CA LYS A 326 -9.13 3.83 -32.66
C LYS A 326 -9.29 4.85 -31.55
N SER A 327 -9.27 4.39 -30.30
CA SER A 327 -9.29 5.25 -29.12
C SER A 327 -8.10 6.23 -29.11
N LEU A 328 -6.88 5.72 -29.31
CA LEU A 328 -5.66 6.54 -29.34
C LEU A 328 -5.71 7.59 -30.46
N ASN A 329 -6.13 7.19 -31.67
CA ASN A 329 -6.28 8.11 -32.80
C ASN A 329 -7.29 9.24 -32.49
N ALA A 330 -8.45 8.88 -31.92
CA ALA A 330 -9.47 9.86 -31.53
C ALA A 330 -8.97 10.81 -30.43
N PHE A 331 -8.23 10.32 -29.43
CA PHE A 331 -7.60 11.18 -28.41
C PHE A 331 -6.54 12.12 -29.00
N GLU A 332 -5.70 11.65 -29.92
CA GLU A 332 -4.70 12.51 -30.57
C GLU A 332 -5.35 13.57 -31.47
N ASN A 333 -6.44 13.23 -32.17
CA ASN A 333 -7.22 14.23 -32.91
C ASN A 333 -7.86 15.26 -31.96
N ALA A 334 -8.44 14.82 -30.85
CA ALA A 334 -8.99 15.71 -29.82
C ALA A 334 -7.92 16.66 -29.26
N ARG A 335 -6.72 16.13 -28.99
CA ARG A 335 -5.56 16.89 -28.53
C ARG A 335 -5.08 17.91 -29.57
N SER A 336 -5.04 17.54 -30.84
CA SER A 336 -4.66 18.44 -31.94
C SER A 336 -5.60 19.65 -32.04
N LEU A 337 -6.90 19.45 -31.81
CA LEU A 337 -7.86 20.56 -31.77
C LEU A 337 -7.65 21.48 -30.57
N LEU A 338 -7.33 20.93 -29.38
CA LEU A 338 -7.04 21.76 -28.20
C LEU A 338 -5.83 22.68 -28.40
N LYS A 339 -4.80 22.21 -29.11
CA LYS A 339 -3.61 23.02 -29.43
C LYS A 339 -3.90 24.21 -30.35
N GLN A 340 -5.05 24.23 -31.04
CA GLN A 340 -5.49 25.34 -31.87
C GLN A 340 -6.23 26.42 -31.07
N ILE A 341 -6.60 26.14 -29.81
CA ILE A 341 -7.30 27.07 -28.93
C ILE A 341 -6.28 27.96 -28.23
N THR A 342 -6.40 29.27 -28.40
CA THR A 342 -5.46 30.25 -27.84
C THR A 342 -6.04 31.05 -26.67
N ASN A 343 -7.35 30.98 -26.44
CA ASN A 343 -8.02 31.74 -25.39
C ASN A 343 -7.87 31.04 -24.02
N PRO A 344 -7.19 31.67 -23.05
CA PRO A 344 -6.91 31.07 -21.75
C PRO A 344 -8.17 30.86 -20.89
N ILE A 345 -9.28 31.57 -21.16
CA ILE A 345 -10.55 31.38 -20.43
C ILE A 345 -11.10 29.96 -20.64
N LEU A 346 -10.82 29.36 -21.80
CA LEU A 346 -11.26 28.01 -22.14
C LEU A 346 -10.39 26.91 -21.50
N GLN A 347 -9.28 27.28 -20.85
CA GLN A 347 -8.36 26.37 -20.14
C GLN A 347 -7.95 25.11 -20.95
N PRO A 348 -7.53 25.25 -22.22
CA PRO A 348 -7.25 24.11 -23.09
C PRO A 348 -6.19 23.16 -22.53
N GLU A 349 -5.22 23.66 -21.75
CA GLU A 349 -4.19 22.85 -21.10
C GLU A 349 -4.76 21.88 -20.05
N SER A 350 -5.84 22.28 -19.35
CA SER A 350 -6.50 21.38 -18.38
C SER A 350 -7.21 20.23 -19.09
N PHE A 351 -7.76 20.47 -20.28
CA PHE A 351 -8.35 19.41 -21.11
C PHE A 351 -7.27 18.53 -21.74
N GLU A 352 -6.16 19.12 -22.19
CA GLU A 352 -5.02 18.37 -22.72
C GLU A 352 -4.47 17.41 -21.66
N ALA A 353 -4.33 17.86 -20.41
CA ALA A 353 -3.92 16.99 -19.30
C ALA A 353 -4.85 15.79 -19.09
N LYS A 354 -6.18 15.98 -19.20
CA LYS A 354 -7.17 14.88 -19.12
C LYS A 354 -7.04 13.89 -20.28
N ILE A 355 -6.80 14.38 -21.49
CA ILE A 355 -6.57 13.53 -22.66
C ILE A 355 -5.27 12.73 -22.50
N LEU A 356 -4.18 13.38 -22.08
CA LEU A 356 -2.91 12.72 -21.79
C LEU A 356 -3.09 11.64 -20.73
N TYR A 357 -3.79 11.94 -19.63
CA TYR A 357 -4.15 10.95 -18.61
C TYR A 357 -4.86 9.73 -19.23
N ASN A 358 -5.86 9.93 -20.09
CA ASN A 358 -6.56 8.82 -20.75
C ASN A 358 -5.69 8.04 -21.76
N ILE A 359 -4.84 8.73 -22.52
CA ILE A 359 -3.82 8.10 -23.39
C ILE A 359 -2.90 7.21 -22.56
N SER A 360 -2.51 7.67 -21.36
CA SER A 360 -1.68 6.86 -20.46
C SER A 360 -2.37 5.57 -20.05
N LEU A 361 -3.69 5.56 -19.86
CA LEU A 361 -4.45 4.34 -19.57
C LEU A 361 -4.36 3.35 -20.73
N ILE A 362 -4.41 3.82 -21.98
CA ILE A 362 -4.22 2.97 -23.17
C ILE A 362 -2.80 2.39 -23.20
N TYR A 363 -1.79 3.22 -22.96
CA TYR A 363 -0.41 2.75 -22.92
C TYR A 363 -0.16 1.77 -21.77
N ARG A 364 -0.82 1.96 -20.61
CA ARG A 364 -0.82 0.98 -19.51
C ARG A 364 -1.43 -0.35 -19.93
N GLN A 365 -2.63 -0.35 -20.53
CA GLN A 365 -3.33 -1.58 -20.94
C GLN A 365 -2.59 -2.32 -22.06
N THR A 366 -1.97 -1.58 -23.00
CA THR A 366 -1.17 -2.15 -24.09
C THR A 366 0.26 -2.52 -23.68
N GLY A 367 0.64 -2.28 -22.42
CA GLY A 367 1.96 -2.62 -21.86
C GLY A 367 3.10 -1.67 -22.26
N GLN A 368 2.80 -0.55 -22.91
CA GLN A 368 3.76 0.49 -23.29
C GLN A 368 4.07 1.41 -22.08
N LYS A 369 4.60 0.83 -21.00
CA LYS A 369 4.78 1.48 -19.69
C LYS A 369 5.61 2.77 -19.76
N GLN A 370 6.68 2.81 -20.55
CA GLN A 370 7.50 4.02 -20.68
C GLN A 370 6.71 5.18 -21.31
N LYS A 371 5.97 4.92 -22.41
CA LYS A 371 5.11 5.93 -23.01
C LYS A 371 4.00 6.40 -22.06
N ALA A 372 3.48 5.49 -21.23
CA ALA A 372 2.54 5.86 -20.17
C ALA A 372 3.17 6.84 -19.18
N LEU A 373 4.40 6.58 -18.71
CA LEU A 373 5.13 7.50 -17.83
C LEU A 373 5.39 8.85 -18.51
N ASP A 374 5.85 8.86 -19.76
CA ASP A 374 6.16 10.09 -20.49
C ASP A 374 4.92 10.98 -20.64
N VAL A 375 3.77 10.38 -20.98
CA VAL A 375 2.50 11.08 -21.13
C VAL A 375 1.92 11.52 -19.78
N LEU A 376 2.04 10.72 -18.72
CA LEU A 376 1.62 11.11 -17.37
C LEU A 376 2.47 12.27 -16.84
N ASN A 377 3.77 12.29 -17.11
CA ASN A 377 4.64 13.40 -16.73
C ASN A 377 4.26 14.69 -17.48
N GLN A 378 3.93 14.61 -18.78
CA GLN A 378 3.38 15.75 -19.52
C GLN A 378 2.06 16.24 -18.91
N ALA A 379 1.14 15.33 -18.56
CA ALA A 379 -0.12 15.70 -17.92
C ALA A 379 0.11 16.39 -16.56
N LEU A 380 1.03 15.84 -15.76
CA LEU A 380 1.39 16.38 -14.45
C LEU A 380 2.00 17.78 -14.54
N GLU A 381 2.86 18.02 -15.54
CA GLU A 381 3.46 19.34 -15.78
C GLU A 381 2.39 20.39 -16.10
N LEU A 382 1.44 20.07 -16.99
CA LEU A 382 0.32 20.95 -17.34
C LEU A 382 -0.58 21.23 -16.13
N GLN A 383 -0.87 20.21 -15.32
CA GLN A 383 -1.70 20.34 -14.12
C GLN A 383 -1.03 21.21 -13.05
N ARG A 384 0.28 21.01 -12.82
CA ARG A 384 1.07 21.80 -11.86
C ARG A 384 1.15 23.27 -12.25
N LYS A 385 1.40 23.56 -13.53
CA LYS A 385 1.41 24.93 -14.07
C LYS A 385 0.12 25.68 -13.75
N ASN A 386 -1.01 24.98 -13.80
CA ASN A 386 -2.34 25.54 -13.57
C ASN A 386 -2.87 25.36 -12.14
N LYS A 387 -2.06 24.84 -11.21
CA LYS A 387 -2.47 24.49 -9.83
C LYS A 387 -3.75 23.64 -9.79
N ASN A 388 -3.89 22.72 -10.74
CA ASN A 388 -5.08 21.88 -10.87
C ASN A 388 -5.01 20.71 -9.85
N PRO A 389 -5.95 20.62 -8.89
CA PRO A 389 -5.97 19.54 -7.88
C PRO A 389 -6.21 18.14 -8.47
N GLU A 390 -6.63 18.04 -9.74
CA GLU A 390 -6.71 16.77 -10.46
C GLU A 390 -5.34 16.09 -10.67
N GLU A 391 -4.22 16.77 -10.38
CA GLU A 391 -2.89 16.14 -10.40
C GLU A 391 -2.80 14.91 -9.47
N ALA A 392 -3.61 14.85 -8.40
CA ALA A 392 -3.67 13.68 -7.53
C ALA A 392 -4.00 12.39 -8.30
N GLY A 393 -4.93 12.44 -9.25
CA GLY A 393 -5.27 11.28 -10.10
C GLY A 393 -4.10 10.85 -10.99
N THR A 394 -3.37 11.81 -11.54
CA THR A 394 -2.16 11.59 -12.35
C THR A 394 -1.05 10.96 -11.51
N LEU A 395 -0.82 11.44 -10.27
CA LEU A 395 0.13 10.88 -9.32
C LEU A 395 -0.23 9.43 -8.94
N THR A 396 -1.51 9.14 -8.70
CA THR A 396 -1.99 7.77 -8.46
C THR A 396 -1.73 6.87 -9.68
N SER A 397 -1.90 7.37 -10.90
CA SER A 397 -1.60 6.60 -12.12
C SER A 397 -0.10 6.40 -12.36
N LEU A 398 0.75 7.37 -12.02
CA LEU A 398 2.21 7.20 -12.03
C LEU A 398 2.62 6.11 -11.04
N ALA A 399 2.06 6.15 -9.83
CA ALA A 399 2.29 5.14 -8.81
C ALA A 399 1.90 3.73 -9.28
N ASP A 400 0.72 3.58 -9.90
CA ASP A 400 0.29 2.31 -10.50
C ASP A 400 1.31 1.78 -11.53
N VAL A 401 1.87 2.65 -12.38
CA VAL A 401 2.86 2.23 -13.39
C VAL A 401 4.16 1.77 -12.71
N TYR A 402 4.66 2.50 -11.72
CA TYR A 402 5.84 2.10 -10.95
C TYR A 402 5.62 0.82 -10.15
N GLN A 403 4.43 0.63 -9.58
CA GLN A 403 4.04 -0.64 -8.95
C GLN A 403 4.15 -1.78 -9.95
N SER A 404 3.61 -1.60 -11.17
CA SER A 404 3.64 -2.64 -12.21
C SER A 404 5.03 -2.96 -12.76
N THR A 405 6.03 -2.11 -12.54
CA THR A 405 7.43 -2.35 -12.94
C THR A 405 8.29 -2.90 -11.79
N GLY A 406 7.69 -3.11 -10.61
CA GLY A 406 8.40 -3.55 -9.41
C GLY A 406 9.18 -2.43 -8.71
N GLU A 407 8.98 -1.17 -9.10
CA GLU A 407 9.55 0.03 -8.46
C GLU A 407 8.67 0.46 -7.27
N TYR A 408 8.47 -0.45 -6.32
CA TYR A 408 7.48 -0.29 -5.25
C TYR A 408 7.70 0.96 -4.39
N GLN A 409 8.95 1.37 -4.14
CA GLN A 409 9.21 2.58 -3.37
C GLN A 409 8.68 3.83 -4.08
N LYS A 410 9.01 4.00 -5.36
CA LYS A 410 8.52 5.15 -6.14
C LYS A 410 7.01 5.19 -6.15
N ALA A 411 6.36 4.03 -6.26
CA ALA A 411 4.91 3.94 -6.19
C ALA A 411 4.35 4.41 -4.84
N ILE A 412 4.96 4.00 -3.72
CA ILE A 412 4.60 4.48 -2.37
C ILE A 412 4.74 6.01 -2.28
N ASP A 413 5.85 6.56 -2.78
CA ASP A 413 6.11 8.00 -2.74
C ASP A 413 5.05 8.80 -3.51
N PHE A 414 4.68 8.34 -4.71
CA PHE A 414 3.64 8.96 -5.53
C PHE A 414 2.23 8.81 -4.92
N TYR A 415 1.90 7.66 -4.31
CA TYR A 415 0.64 7.52 -3.57
C TYR A 415 0.57 8.47 -2.37
N ASN A 416 1.65 8.65 -1.63
CA ASN A 416 1.68 9.58 -0.49
C ASN A 416 1.53 11.05 -0.93
N GLN A 417 2.12 11.44 -2.07
CA GLN A 417 1.89 12.76 -2.67
C GLN A 417 0.41 12.94 -3.03
N SER A 418 -0.18 11.94 -3.70
CA SER A 418 -1.60 11.96 -4.07
C SER A 418 -2.53 12.06 -2.85
N LEU A 419 -2.27 11.26 -1.80
CA LEU A 419 -3.03 11.30 -0.55
C LEU A 419 -2.98 12.67 0.14
N THR A 420 -1.83 13.35 0.07
CA THR A 420 -1.67 14.69 0.67
C THR A 420 -2.62 15.68 0.01
N ILE A 421 -2.67 15.70 -1.32
CA ILE A 421 -3.55 16.59 -2.09
C ILE A 421 -5.02 16.22 -1.87
N GLN A 422 -5.35 14.93 -1.88
CA GLN A 422 -6.73 14.45 -1.65
C GLN A 422 -7.24 14.82 -0.25
N ARG A 423 -6.38 14.77 0.77
CA ARG A 423 -6.73 15.20 2.14
C ARG A 423 -6.93 16.71 2.23
N GLN A 424 -6.07 17.50 1.58
CA GLN A 424 -6.22 18.97 1.53
C GLN A 424 -7.50 19.40 0.82
N THR A 425 -7.86 18.69 -0.26
CA THR A 425 -9.08 18.95 -1.06
C THR A 425 -10.32 18.26 -0.51
N GLN A 426 -10.21 17.53 0.61
CA GLN A 426 -11.28 16.74 1.23
C GLN A 426 -11.96 15.75 0.27
N ASN A 427 -11.21 15.21 -0.70
CA ASN A 427 -11.70 14.23 -1.65
C ASN A 427 -11.64 12.80 -1.07
N PHE A 428 -12.60 12.48 -0.19
CA PHE A 428 -12.62 11.23 0.57
C PHE A 428 -12.71 9.96 -0.30
N ILE A 429 -13.35 10.02 -1.46
CA ILE A 429 -13.49 8.88 -2.38
C ILE A 429 -12.14 8.55 -3.03
N GLU A 430 -11.44 9.57 -3.55
CA GLU A 430 -10.12 9.36 -4.16
C GLU A 430 -9.05 9.02 -3.12
N GLU A 431 -9.15 9.57 -1.91
CA GLU A 431 -8.32 9.17 -0.77
C GLU A 431 -8.49 7.67 -0.48
N ALA A 432 -9.73 7.19 -0.36
CA ALA A 432 -10.02 5.78 -0.08
C ALA A 432 -9.52 4.85 -1.20
N LYS A 433 -9.64 5.24 -2.47
CA LYS A 433 -9.08 4.49 -3.60
C LYS A 433 -7.56 4.40 -3.51
N THR A 434 -6.89 5.54 -3.26
CA THR A 434 -5.43 5.61 -3.17
C THR A 434 -4.90 4.78 -2.00
N LEU A 435 -5.57 4.79 -0.84
CA LEU A 435 -5.27 3.90 0.30
C LEU A 435 -5.37 2.41 -0.09
N ARG A 436 -6.39 2.02 -0.85
CA ARG A 436 -6.54 0.63 -1.32
C ARG A 436 -5.39 0.22 -2.26
N TYR A 437 -4.93 1.10 -3.13
CA TYR A 437 -3.78 0.82 -4.01
C TYR A 437 -2.47 0.73 -3.22
N LEU A 438 -2.27 1.60 -2.24
CA LEU A 438 -1.11 1.55 -1.34
C LEU A 438 -1.10 0.25 -0.52
N ALA A 439 -2.25 -0.18 -0.01
CA ALA A 439 -2.37 -1.43 0.72
C ALA A 439 -1.99 -2.65 -0.13
N LYS A 440 -2.28 -2.63 -1.43
CA LYS A 440 -1.87 -3.68 -2.37
C LYS A 440 -0.34 -3.76 -2.52
N ILE A 441 0.38 -2.63 -2.42
CA ILE A 441 1.84 -2.65 -2.37
C ILE A 441 2.33 -3.32 -1.09
N TYR A 442 1.77 -2.96 0.07
CA TYR A 442 2.14 -3.60 1.34
C TYR A 442 1.87 -5.11 1.31
N GLN A 443 0.79 -5.54 0.68
CA GLN A 443 0.51 -6.97 0.43
C GLN A 443 1.59 -7.62 -0.44
N TYR A 444 2.00 -7.01 -1.56
CA TYR A 444 3.06 -7.55 -2.42
C TYR A 444 4.43 -7.60 -1.74
N LEU A 445 4.66 -6.70 -0.80
CA LEU A 445 5.85 -6.69 0.03
C LEU A 445 5.72 -7.61 1.24
N GLY A 446 4.61 -8.32 1.42
CA GLY A 446 4.39 -9.31 2.49
C GLY A 446 4.00 -8.73 3.86
N ASN A 447 3.83 -7.41 4.00
CA ASN A 447 3.36 -6.79 5.23
C ASN A 447 1.82 -6.75 5.26
N TYR A 448 1.24 -7.90 5.63
CA TYR A 448 -0.21 -8.10 5.65
C TYR A 448 -0.92 -7.24 6.70
N GLN A 449 -0.30 -7.00 7.86
CA GLN A 449 -0.89 -6.19 8.91
C GLN A 449 -1.07 -4.73 8.46
N LEU A 450 -0.01 -4.10 7.96
CA LEU A 450 -0.08 -2.72 7.47
C LEU A 450 -1.06 -2.60 6.29
N SER A 451 -1.15 -3.64 5.45
CA SER A 451 -2.14 -3.72 4.38
C SER A 451 -3.58 -3.70 4.92
N ILE A 452 -3.89 -4.56 5.90
CA ILE A 452 -5.23 -4.62 6.55
C ILE A 452 -5.58 -3.29 7.23
N GLU A 453 -4.65 -2.69 7.98
CA GLU A 453 -4.87 -1.41 8.64
C GLU A 453 -5.20 -0.29 7.64
N THR A 454 -4.46 -0.24 6.53
CA THR A 454 -4.68 0.73 5.44
C THR A 454 -6.02 0.48 4.74
N LEU A 455 -6.40 -0.78 4.51
CA LEU A 455 -7.69 -1.15 3.92
C LEU A 455 -8.86 -0.82 4.84
N ASN A 456 -8.72 -0.98 6.16
CA ASN A 456 -9.75 -0.59 7.13
C ASN A 456 -10.00 0.92 7.14
N GLN A 457 -8.96 1.73 6.92
CA GLN A 457 -9.12 3.18 6.72
C GLN A 457 -9.93 3.49 5.45
N ALA A 458 -9.62 2.82 4.34
CA ALA A 458 -10.38 2.96 3.08
C ALA A 458 -11.84 2.51 3.24
N LEU A 459 -12.07 1.37 3.91
CA LEU A 459 -13.38 0.80 4.16
C LEU A 459 -14.26 1.77 4.96
N THR A 460 -13.72 2.35 6.02
CA THR A 460 -14.42 3.34 6.86
C THR A 460 -14.83 4.58 6.07
N LYS A 461 -13.98 5.05 5.14
CA LYS A 461 -14.28 6.20 4.27
C LYS A 461 -15.38 5.86 3.27
N PHE A 462 -15.28 4.74 2.56
CA PHE A 462 -16.34 4.32 1.63
C PHE A 462 -17.68 4.08 2.33
N GLN A 463 -17.66 3.56 3.56
CA GLN A 463 -18.87 3.37 4.36
C GLN A 463 -19.55 4.70 4.69
N LYS A 464 -18.79 5.70 5.15
CA LYS A 464 -19.30 7.05 5.44
C LYS A 464 -19.87 7.76 4.21
N MET A 465 -19.32 7.47 3.04
CA MET A 465 -19.75 8.06 1.76
C MET A 465 -20.88 7.28 1.07
N GLU A 466 -21.35 6.18 1.68
CA GLU A 466 -22.34 5.25 1.10
C GLU A 466 -21.94 4.75 -0.31
N ASP A 467 -20.63 4.62 -0.57
CA ASP A 467 -20.11 4.08 -1.83
C ASP A 467 -20.00 2.55 -1.76
N PHE A 468 -21.11 1.88 -2.06
CA PHE A 468 -21.20 0.42 -2.06
C PHE A 468 -20.24 -0.26 -3.06
N SER A 469 -19.87 0.39 -4.16
CA SER A 469 -18.90 -0.18 -5.11
C SER A 469 -17.49 -0.15 -4.52
N GLY A 470 -17.10 0.96 -3.90
CA GLY A 470 -15.85 1.08 -3.16
C GLY A 470 -15.76 0.12 -1.98
N LEU A 471 -16.88 -0.11 -1.27
CA LEU A 471 -16.96 -1.11 -0.19
C LEU A 471 -16.69 -2.53 -0.70
N ALA A 472 -17.38 -2.97 -1.76
CA ALA A 472 -17.18 -4.30 -2.33
C ALA A 472 -15.73 -4.51 -2.82
N GLN A 473 -15.14 -3.49 -3.46
CA GLN A 473 -13.73 -3.52 -3.89
C GLN A 473 -12.76 -3.62 -2.71
N THR A 474 -13.03 -2.91 -1.61
CA THR A 474 -12.17 -2.92 -0.44
C THR A 474 -12.29 -4.24 0.32
N MET A 475 -13.49 -4.80 0.45
CA MET A 475 -13.72 -6.14 1.00
C MET A 475 -13.00 -7.22 0.19
N ASN A 476 -12.99 -7.11 -1.15
CA ASN A 476 -12.21 -8.00 -1.99
C ASN A 476 -10.71 -7.93 -1.67
N SER A 477 -10.15 -6.72 -1.56
CA SER A 477 -8.74 -6.54 -1.21
C SER A 477 -8.40 -7.03 0.19
N ILE A 478 -9.31 -6.89 1.17
CA ILE A 478 -9.14 -7.47 2.52
C ILE A 478 -9.13 -9.00 2.44
N GLY A 479 -10.06 -9.59 1.68
CA GLY A 479 -10.10 -11.03 1.42
C GLY A 479 -8.80 -11.54 0.77
N ASP A 480 -8.25 -10.79 -0.18
CA ASP A 480 -6.97 -11.11 -0.82
C ASP A 480 -5.83 -11.16 0.20
N VAL A 481 -5.77 -10.20 1.13
CA VAL A 481 -4.72 -10.16 2.16
C VAL A 481 -4.86 -11.34 3.14
N TYR A 482 -6.08 -11.64 3.62
CA TYR A 482 -6.29 -12.79 4.51
C TYR A 482 -5.93 -14.13 3.83
N LYS A 483 -6.27 -14.28 2.54
CA LYS A 483 -5.89 -15.46 1.76
C LYS A 483 -4.37 -15.61 1.65
N GLU A 484 -3.62 -14.53 1.36
CA GLU A 484 -2.14 -14.60 1.34
C GLU A 484 -1.55 -14.90 2.73
N SER A 485 -2.20 -14.43 3.81
CA SER A 485 -1.83 -14.77 5.19
C SER A 485 -2.24 -16.18 5.63
N LYS A 486 -2.90 -16.96 4.75
CA LYS A 486 -3.44 -18.31 4.97
C LYS A 486 -4.59 -18.41 6.00
N ASP A 487 -5.20 -17.29 6.35
CA ASP A 487 -6.47 -17.27 7.08
C ASP A 487 -7.63 -17.35 6.09
N TYR A 488 -7.93 -18.58 5.66
CA TYR A 488 -8.92 -18.85 4.62
C TYR A 488 -10.36 -18.59 5.08
N ASP A 489 -10.65 -18.73 6.38
CA ASP A 489 -11.98 -18.48 6.94
C ASP A 489 -12.32 -16.98 6.90
N SER A 490 -11.38 -16.14 7.35
CA SER A 490 -11.53 -14.69 7.26
C SER A 490 -11.60 -14.24 5.80
N ALA A 491 -10.80 -14.83 4.90
CA ALA A 491 -10.83 -14.51 3.48
C ALA A 491 -12.22 -14.77 2.86
N LEU A 492 -12.77 -15.98 3.05
CA LEU A 492 -14.10 -16.34 2.53
C LEU A 492 -15.20 -15.45 3.12
N LYS A 493 -15.11 -15.06 4.40
CA LYS A 493 -16.06 -14.14 5.03
C LYS A 493 -16.10 -12.80 4.29
N TYR A 494 -14.96 -12.15 4.08
CA TYR A 494 -14.92 -10.84 3.41
C TYR A 494 -15.29 -10.94 1.93
N TYR A 495 -14.86 -12.00 1.23
CA TYR A 495 -15.28 -12.23 -0.15
C TYR A 495 -16.80 -12.39 -0.26
N ASN A 496 -17.44 -13.20 0.60
CA ASN A 496 -18.89 -13.40 0.55
C ASN A 496 -19.67 -12.10 0.82
N GLN A 497 -19.22 -11.27 1.77
CA GLN A 497 -19.82 -9.96 2.02
C GLN A 497 -19.72 -9.03 0.80
N GLY A 498 -18.54 -8.92 0.19
CA GLY A 498 -18.35 -8.12 -1.02
C GLY A 498 -19.13 -8.66 -2.23
N LEU A 499 -19.26 -9.98 -2.34
CA LEU A 499 -19.99 -10.65 -3.41
C LEU A 499 -21.49 -10.33 -3.34
N GLU A 500 -22.06 -10.34 -2.13
CA GLU A 500 -23.46 -9.98 -1.90
C GLU A 500 -23.75 -8.54 -2.35
N ILE A 501 -22.88 -7.60 -1.97
CA ILE A 501 -22.98 -6.20 -2.40
C ILE A 501 -22.88 -6.09 -3.92
N SER A 502 -21.91 -6.77 -4.53
CA SER A 502 -21.67 -6.72 -5.98
C SER A 502 -22.86 -7.26 -6.78
N ARG A 503 -23.48 -8.35 -6.30
CA ARG A 503 -24.70 -8.91 -6.91
C ARG A 503 -25.90 -7.97 -6.80
N LYS A 504 -26.09 -7.33 -5.64
CA LYS A 504 -27.14 -6.30 -5.45
C LYS A 504 -26.92 -5.09 -6.37
N LEU A 505 -25.68 -4.78 -6.70
CA LEU A 505 -25.31 -3.70 -7.63
C LEU A 505 -25.32 -4.14 -9.11
N GLU A 506 -25.54 -5.42 -9.41
CA GLU A 506 -25.42 -6.01 -10.75
C GLU A 506 -24.04 -5.78 -11.41
N ASP A 507 -22.97 -5.65 -10.60
CA ASP A 507 -21.61 -5.42 -11.08
C ASP A 507 -20.88 -6.74 -11.38
N ILE A 508 -20.98 -7.20 -12.63
CA ILE A 508 -20.36 -8.45 -13.08
C ILE A 508 -18.83 -8.46 -12.95
N ASN A 509 -18.17 -7.30 -13.11
CA ASN A 509 -16.71 -7.23 -13.06
C ASN A 509 -16.23 -7.41 -11.61
N GLN A 510 -16.93 -6.80 -10.65
CA GLN A 510 -16.63 -6.99 -9.25
C GLN A 510 -17.04 -8.39 -8.75
N GLU A 511 -18.16 -8.93 -9.24
CA GLU A 511 -18.56 -10.32 -9.00
C GLU A 511 -17.48 -11.30 -9.45
N LEU A 512 -16.91 -11.12 -10.66
CA LEU A 512 -15.79 -11.92 -11.17
C LEU A 512 -14.53 -11.77 -10.31
N ALA A 513 -14.16 -10.53 -9.95
CA ALA A 513 -12.96 -10.25 -9.16
C ALA A 513 -13.00 -10.92 -7.78
N ILE A 514 -14.17 -10.93 -7.13
CA ILE A 514 -14.35 -11.57 -5.82
C ILE A 514 -14.43 -13.08 -5.94
N THR A 515 -15.15 -13.59 -6.95
CA THR A 515 -15.26 -15.03 -7.20
C THR A 515 -13.89 -15.63 -7.50
N THR A 516 -13.00 -14.89 -8.17
CA THR A 516 -11.59 -15.26 -8.34
C THR A 516 -10.90 -15.53 -7.01
N GLY A 517 -11.09 -14.66 -6.02
CA GLY A 517 -10.53 -14.81 -4.68
C GLY A 517 -11.04 -16.08 -3.99
N ILE A 518 -12.35 -16.31 -4.06
CA ILE A 518 -13.01 -17.51 -3.53
C ILE A 518 -12.48 -18.79 -4.19
N ILE A 519 -12.37 -18.81 -5.51
CA ILE A 519 -11.80 -19.94 -6.28
C ILE A 519 -10.40 -20.27 -5.76
N ARG A 520 -9.55 -19.25 -5.57
CA ARG A 520 -8.18 -19.43 -5.09
C ARG A 520 -8.13 -20.00 -3.68
N VAL A 521 -9.01 -19.54 -2.77
CA VAL A 521 -9.11 -20.13 -1.44
C VAL A 521 -9.46 -21.62 -1.52
N TYR A 522 -10.44 -21.99 -2.36
CA TYR A 522 -10.81 -23.40 -2.51
C TYR A 522 -9.72 -24.24 -3.18
N GLU A 523 -8.93 -23.69 -4.11
CA GLU A 523 -7.75 -24.37 -4.67
C GLU A 523 -6.69 -24.63 -3.58
N GLU A 524 -6.37 -23.66 -2.73
CA GLU A 524 -5.41 -23.83 -1.61
C GLU A 524 -5.90 -24.87 -0.59
N LEU A 525 -7.21 -24.92 -0.35
CA LEU A 525 -7.85 -25.96 0.47
C LEU A 525 -7.97 -27.31 -0.24
N LYS A 526 -7.53 -27.42 -1.49
CA LYS A 526 -7.69 -28.60 -2.37
C LYS A 526 -9.15 -29.03 -2.56
N ASN A 527 -10.11 -28.12 -2.39
CA ASN A 527 -11.54 -28.34 -2.60
C ASN A 527 -11.94 -27.97 -4.03
N TYR A 528 -11.47 -28.75 -4.99
CA TYR A 528 -11.71 -28.51 -6.41
C TYR A 528 -13.20 -28.51 -6.83
N PRO A 529 -14.10 -29.32 -6.23
CA PRO A 529 -15.53 -29.24 -6.56
C PRO A 529 -16.14 -27.86 -6.31
N GLN A 530 -15.83 -27.23 -5.18
CA GLN A 530 -16.34 -25.87 -4.88
C GLN A 530 -15.68 -24.80 -5.76
N ALA A 531 -14.39 -24.97 -6.10
CA ALA A 531 -13.71 -24.09 -7.05
C ALA A 531 -14.35 -24.16 -8.45
N LEU A 532 -14.64 -25.37 -8.94
CA LEU A 532 -15.31 -25.61 -10.23
C LEU A 532 -16.73 -25.04 -10.24
N ASP A 533 -17.51 -25.21 -9.17
CA ASP A 533 -18.86 -24.63 -9.06
C ASP A 533 -18.81 -23.09 -9.15
N ALA A 534 -17.91 -22.46 -8.40
CA ALA A 534 -17.72 -21.00 -8.45
C ALA A 534 -17.32 -20.51 -9.86
N ALA A 535 -16.38 -21.20 -10.52
CA ALA A 535 -15.93 -20.88 -11.88
C ALA A 535 -17.03 -21.07 -12.95
N ASN A 536 -17.86 -22.11 -12.81
CA ASN A 536 -18.97 -22.37 -13.73
C ASN A 536 -20.10 -21.34 -13.56
N LYS A 537 -20.43 -20.94 -12.33
CA LYS A 537 -21.43 -19.90 -12.07
C LYS A 537 -21.08 -18.58 -12.76
N ILE A 538 -19.82 -18.16 -12.67
CA ILE A 538 -19.37 -16.92 -13.32
C ILE A 538 -19.33 -17.06 -14.85
N LEU A 539 -18.98 -18.24 -15.39
CA LEU A 539 -19.04 -18.52 -16.84
C LEU A 539 -20.48 -18.43 -17.39
N ILE A 540 -21.46 -18.98 -16.66
CA ILE A 540 -22.88 -18.91 -17.05
C ILE A 540 -23.34 -17.44 -17.01
N ALA A 541 -23.05 -16.73 -15.91
CA ALA A 541 -23.41 -15.33 -15.76
C ALA A 541 -22.77 -14.45 -16.85
N SER A 542 -21.50 -14.68 -17.20
CA SER A 542 -20.81 -13.93 -18.24
C SER A 542 -21.41 -14.17 -19.62
N ARG A 543 -21.80 -15.41 -19.95
CA ARG A 543 -22.48 -15.74 -21.22
C ARG A 543 -23.87 -15.12 -21.31
N GLN A 544 -24.66 -15.21 -20.24
CA GLN A 544 -25.99 -14.59 -20.18
C GLN A 544 -25.93 -13.06 -20.36
N ARG A 545 -24.94 -12.42 -19.74
CA ARG A 545 -24.72 -10.97 -19.83
C ARG A 545 -23.85 -10.55 -21.03
N LYS A 546 -23.47 -11.48 -21.91
CA LYS A 546 -22.61 -11.27 -23.10
C LYS A 546 -21.30 -10.52 -22.79
N ASN A 547 -20.65 -10.82 -21.66
CA ASN A 547 -19.38 -10.22 -21.25
C ASN A 547 -18.19 -11.13 -21.63
N SER A 548 -17.59 -10.87 -22.79
CA SER A 548 -16.50 -11.70 -23.36
C SER A 548 -15.23 -11.73 -22.50
N PHE A 549 -14.91 -10.64 -21.80
CA PHE A 549 -13.75 -10.59 -20.91
C PHE A 549 -13.94 -11.52 -19.70
N SER A 550 -15.12 -11.47 -19.08
CA SER A 550 -15.45 -12.32 -17.94
C SER A 550 -15.55 -13.79 -18.35
N GLU A 551 -16.06 -14.07 -19.56
CA GLU A 551 -16.08 -15.42 -20.12
C GLU A 551 -14.67 -15.98 -20.31
N ALA A 552 -13.77 -15.23 -20.97
CA ALA A 552 -12.38 -15.65 -21.16
C ALA A 552 -11.66 -15.86 -19.82
N THR A 553 -11.95 -15.01 -18.83
CA THR A 553 -11.37 -15.13 -17.47
C THR A 553 -11.91 -16.36 -16.74
N ALA A 554 -13.20 -16.64 -16.82
CA ALA A 554 -13.80 -17.82 -16.22
C ALA A 554 -13.23 -19.12 -16.83
N LEU A 555 -13.06 -19.16 -18.15
CA LEU A 555 -12.41 -20.26 -18.86
C LEU A 555 -10.94 -20.43 -18.44
N ALA A 556 -10.22 -19.33 -18.21
CA ALA A 556 -8.86 -19.38 -17.69
C ALA A 556 -8.77 -20.03 -16.30
N TYR A 557 -9.72 -19.73 -15.42
CA TYR A 557 -9.80 -20.36 -14.10
C TYR A 557 -10.20 -21.83 -14.20
N LEU A 558 -11.19 -22.17 -15.02
CA LEU A 558 -11.53 -23.58 -15.28
C LEU A 558 -10.31 -24.36 -15.77
N GLY A 559 -9.53 -23.79 -16.70
CA GLY A 559 -8.28 -24.37 -17.17
C GLY A 559 -7.29 -24.67 -16.03
N ARG A 560 -7.09 -23.71 -15.12
CA ARG A 560 -6.23 -23.88 -13.95
C ARG A 560 -6.77 -24.90 -12.94
N ILE A 561 -8.06 -24.85 -12.63
CA ILE A 561 -8.69 -25.74 -11.65
C ILE A 561 -8.69 -27.18 -12.17
N TYR A 562 -9.01 -27.40 -13.46
CA TYR A 562 -8.93 -28.72 -14.07
C TYR A 562 -7.53 -29.29 -14.01
N LEU A 563 -6.50 -28.47 -14.24
CA LEU A 563 -5.10 -28.88 -14.08
C LEU A 563 -4.83 -29.30 -12.62
N ALA A 564 -5.24 -28.49 -11.65
CA ALA A 564 -5.04 -28.79 -10.22
C ALA A 564 -5.81 -30.05 -9.77
N SER A 565 -6.97 -30.33 -10.37
CA SER A 565 -7.75 -31.55 -10.11
C SER A 565 -7.26 -32.78 -10.89
N GLY A 566 -6.27 -32.63 -11.79
CA GLY A 566 -5.70 -33.71 -12.61
C GLY A 566 -6.41 -34.01 -13.93
N ASP A 567 -7.35 -33.17 -14.39
CA ASP A 567 -8.04 -33.32 -15.68
C ASP A 567 -7.34 -32.47 -16.76
N GLU A 568 -6.19 -32.95 -17.21
CA GLU A 568 -5.26 -32.17 -18.04
C GLU A 568 -5.80 -31.87 -19.45
N GLN A 569 -6.67 -32.72 -19.98
CA GLN A 569 -7.30 -32.51 -21.28
C GLN A 569 -8.31 -31.35 -21.23
N LYS A 570 -9.21 -31.34 -20.23
CA LYS A 570 -10.12 -30.21 -20.04
C LYS A 570 -9.37 -28.93 -19.68
N ALA A 571 -8.27 -29.06 -18.93
CA ALA A 571 -7.40 -27.93 -18.62
C ALA A 571 -6.84 -27.26 -19.88
N LEU A 572 -6.35 -28.07 -20.82
CA LEU A 572 -5.80 -27.58 -22.09
C LEU A 572 -6.88 -26.97 -22.99
N GLU A 573 -8.04 -27.60 -23.09
CA GLU A 573 -9.17 -27.09 -23.87
C GLU A 573 -9.64 -25.72 -23.34
N ALA A 574 -9.95 -25.63 -22.04
CA ALA A 574 -10.41 -24.39 -21.42
C ALA A 574 -9.37 -23.27 -21.52
N SER A 575 -8.08 -23.60 -21.33
CA SER A 575 -7.00 -22.61 -21.46
C SER A 575 -6.82 -22.12 -22.90
N ARG A 576 -6.98 -22.98 -23.92
CA ARG A 576 -6.92 -22.56 -25.34
C ARG A 576 -8.10 -21.67 -25.72
N GLN A 577 -9.30 -21.98 -25.24
CA GLN A 577 -10.48 -21.12 -25.44
C GLN A 577 -10.27 -19.74 -24.78
N ALA A 578 -9.74 -19.72 -23.55
CA ALA A 578 -9.40 -18.49 -22.86
C ALA A 578 -8.33 -17.66 -23.61
N LEU A 579 -7.27 -18.31 -24.11
CA LEU A 579 -6.21 -17.65 -24.88
C LEU A 579 -6.79 -16.98 -26.13
N SER A 580 -7.58 -17.73 -26.92
CA SER A 580 -8.24 -17.19 -28.11
C SER A 580 -9.16 -16.01 -27.77
N GLY A 581 -9.87 -16.07 -26.64
CA GLY A 581 -10.67 -14.96 -26.12
C GLY A 581 -9.83 -13.72 -25.85
N PHE A 582 -8.73 -13.84 -25.10
CA PHE A 582 -7.87 -12.70 -24.76
C PHE A 582 -7.08 -12.14 -25.95
N GLU A 583 -6.68 -12.99 -26.91
CA GLU A 583 -6.04 -12.55 -28.16
C GLU A 583 -7.01 -11.71 -29.00
N LYS A 584 -8.26 -12.16 -29.19
CA LYS A 584 -9.30 -11.40 -29.90
C LYS A 584 -9.62 -10.07 -29.20
N LEU A 585 -9.56 -10.04 -27.87
CA LEU A 585 -9.80 -8.84 -27.06
C LEU A 585 -8.56 -7.93 -26.97
N GLY A 586 -7.38 -8.33 -27.45
CA GLY A 586 -6.16 -7.53 -27.39
C GLY A 586 -5.56 -7.36 -25.99
N TYR A 587 -5.58 -8.40 -25.15
CA TYR A 587 -5.07 -8.39 -23.77
C TYR A 587 -3.78 -9.21 -23.60
N PRO A 588 -2.60 -8.64 -23.94
CA PRO A 588 -1.34 -9.37 -23.90
C PRO A 588 -0.95 -9.82 -22.48
N ALA A 589 -1.28 -9.04 -21.44
CA ALA A 589 -0.97 -9.42 -20.07
C ALA A 589 -1.79 -10.63 -19.58
N ALA A 590 -3.07 -10.70 -19.95
CA ALA A 590 -3.91 -11.86 -19.65
C ALA A 590 -3.45 -13.08 -20.46
N ALA A 591 -3.16 -12.89 -21.75
CA ALA A 591 -2.63 -13.94 -22.63
C ALA A 591 -1.32 -14.55 -22.08
N ALA A 592 -0.40 -13.73 -21.54
CA ALA A 592 0.82 -14.21 -20.89
C ALA A 592 0.52 -15.20 -19.76
N ASN A 593 -0.45 -14.89 -18.89
CA ASN A 593 -0.86 -15.81 -17.83
C ASN A 593 -1.45 -17.12 -18.37
N ILE A 594 -2.15 -17.05 -19.52
CA ILE A 594 -2.73 -18.26 -20.13
C ILE A 594 -1.65 -19.12 -20.78
N PHE A 595 -0.61 -18.54 -21.40
CA PHE A 595 0.56 -19.29 -21.84
C PHE A 595 1.18 -20.05 -20.65
N GLY A 596 1.30 -19.42 -19.49
CA GLY A 596 1.74 -20.09 -18.26
C GLY A 596 0.84 -21.26 -17.86
N ASN A 597 -0.49 -21.12 -17.93
CA ASN A 597 -1.41 -22.24 -17.66
C ASN A 597 -1.22 -23.39 -18.66
N ILE A 598 -1.16 -23.08 -19.96
CA ILE A 598 -0.96 -24.09 -21.02
C ILE A 598 0.38 -24.81 -20.83
N ALA A 599 1.45 -24.07 -20.55
CA ALA A 599 2.79 -24.62 -20.32
C ALA A 599 2.82 -25.53 -19.08
N LYS A 600 2.16 -25.13 -17.99
CA LYS A 600 1.99 -26.00 -16.79
C LYS A 600 1.20 -27.27 -17.12
N THR A 601 0.15 -27.17 -17.95
CA THR A 601 -0.62 -28.34 -18.41
C THR A 601 0.24 -29.27 -19.26
N TYR A 602 1.02 -28.76 -20.21
CA TYR A 602 1.96 -29.58 -20.97
C TYR A 602 3.01 -30.25 -20.08
N ASN A 603 3.52 -29.53 -19.06
CA ASN A 603 4.45 -30.12 -18.10
C ASN A 603 3.79 -31.26 -17.28
N SER A 604 2.52 -31.12 -16.86
CA SER A 604 1.77 -32.21 -16.20
C SER A 604 1.60 -33.44 -17.09
N LEU A 605 1.29 -33.20 -18.38
CA LEU A 605 1.23 -34.22 -19.43
C LEU A 605 2.59 -34.83 -19.80
N LYS A 606 3.69 -34.42 -19.13
CA LYS A 606 5.09 -34.80 -19.41
C LYS A 606 5.55 -34.42 -20.83
N GLN A 607 4.86 -33.46 -21.46
CA GLN A 607 5.23 -32.87 -22.74
C GLN A 607 6.17 -31.68 -22.52
N TYR A 608 7.38 -31.97 -22.05
CA TYR A 608 8.31 -30.94 -21.57
C TYR A 608 8.76 -29.96 -22.65
N GLN A 609 9.02 -30.44 -23.88
CA GLN A 609 9.48 -29.58 -24.97
C GLN A 609 8.40 -28.56 -25.39
N PRO A 610 7.13 -28.95 -25.66
CA PRO A 610 6.04 -28.00 -25.84
C PRO A 610 5.83 -27.05 -24.67
N ALA A 611 6.00 -27.52 -23.43
CA ALA A 611 5.91 -26.67 -22.24
C ALA A 611 6.98 -25.56 -22.24
N ILE A 612 8.24 -25.91 -22.49
CA ILE A 612 9.37 -24.96 -22.56
C ILE A 612 9.17 -23.93 -23.67
N GLU A 613 8.74 -24.37 -24.87
CA GLU A 613 8.43 -23.48 -25.99
C GLU A 613 7.32 -22.48 -25.63
N THR A 614 6.27 -22.96 -24.95
CA THR A 614 5.17 -22.11 -24.49
C THR A 614 5.64 -21.12 -23.41
N TYR A 615 6.49 -21.53 -22.47
CA TYR A 615 7.09 -20.61 -21.49
C TYR A 615 8.00 -19.57 -22.14
N HIS A 616 8.71 -19.90 -23.23
CA HIS A 616 9.50 -18.91 -23.96
C HIS A 616 8.62 -17.84 -24.63
N GLN A 617 7.45 -18.23 -25.16
CA GLN A 617 6.46 -17.28 -25.66
C GLN A 617 5.94 -16.37 -24.54
N GLU A 618 5.62 -16.94 -23.38
CA GLU A 618 5.26 -16.18 -22.19
C GLU A 618 6.36 -15.21 -21.77
N LEU A 619 7.62 -15.67 -21.70
CA LEU A 619 8.77 -14.88 -21.27
C LEU A 619 8.99 -13.68 -22.18
N GLN A 620 8.97 -13.87 -23.50
CA GLN A 620 9.09 -12.78 -24.48
C GLN A 620 7.99 -11.75 -24.30
N LEU A 621 6.75 -12.20 -24.05
CA LEU A 621 5.63 -11.32 -23.83
C LEU A 621 5.79 -10.53 -22.52
N ARG A 622 6.15 -11.20 -21.41
CA ARG A 622 6.39 -10.54 -20.11
C ARG A 622 7.53 -9.53 -20.16
N GLN A 623 8.61 -9.84 -20.88
CA GLN A 623 9.72 -8.90 -21.11
C GLN A 623 9.27 -7.68 -21.90
N LYS A 624 8.49 -7.87 -22.98
CA LYS A 624 7.90 -6.76 -23.75
C LYS A 624 6.97 -5.89 -22.90
N LEU A 625 6.24 -6.51 -21.98
CA LEU A 625 5.36 -5.81 -21.02
C LEU A 625 6.13 -5.18 -19.85
N GLY A 626 7.43 -5.44 -19.70
CA GLY A 626 8.23 -5.00 -18.55
C GLY A 626 7.71 -5.53 -17.21
N ASP A 627 7.14 -6.74 -17.19
CA ASP A 627 6.69 -7.44 -15.98
C ASP A 627 7.85 -8.24 -15.38
N ARG A 628 8.62 -7.59 -14.50
CA ARG A 628 9.81 -8.19 -13.86
C ARG A 628 9.47 -9.36 -12.94
N THR A 629 8.36 -9.26 -12.23
CA THR A 629 7.89 -10.31 -11.33
C THR A 629 7.50 -11.56 -12.11
N GLY A 630 6.72 -11.40 -13.17
CA GLY A 630 6.35 -12.52 -14.02
C GLY A 630 7.53 -13.06 -14.83
N GLU A 631 8.50 -12.22 -15.22
CA GLU A 631 9.75 -12.68 -15.85
C GLU A 631 10.50 -13.68 -14.95
N ALA A 632 10.64 -13.36 -13.66
CA ALA A 632 11.25 -14.24 -12.67
C ALA A 632 10.46 -15.56 -12.50
N ASP A 633 9.13 -15.48 -12.38
CA ASP A 633 8.28 -16.67 -12.27
C ASP A 633 8.37 -17.57 -13.52
N THR A 634 8.31 -17.02 -14.73
CA THR A 634 8.41 -17.79 -15.97
C THR A 634 9.78 -18.46 -16.08
N LEU A 635 10.87 -17.77 -15.75
CA LEU A 635 12.22 -18.35 -15.73
C LEU A 635 12.35 -19.50 -14.71
N TYR A 636 11.75 -19.35 -13.53
CA TYR A 636 11.66 -20.42 -12.55
C TYR A 636 10.92 -21.64 -13.10
N TYR A 637 9.77 -21.45 -13.76
CA TYR A 637 9.02 -22.55 -14.35
C TYR A 637 9.74 -23.22 -15.53
N ILE A 638 10.53 -22.48 -16.31
CA ILE A 638 11.43 -23.06 -17.32
C ILE A 638 12.46 -23.97 -16.61
N ALA A 639 13.12 -23.48 -15.55
CA ALA A 639 14.08 -24.29 -14.79
C ALA A 639 13.43 -25.55 -14.21
N LEU A 640 12.23 -25.42 -13.64
CA LEU A 640 11.47 -26.53 -13.09
C LEU A 640 11.12 -27.57 -14.17
N THR A 641 10.72 -27.12 -15.36
CA THR A 641 10.34 -27.99 -16.48
C THR A 641 11.55 -28.71 -17.05
N GLU A 642 12.70 -28.04 -17.18
CA GLU A 642 13.97 -28.66 -17.58
C GLU A 642 14.43 -29.70 -16.54
N ARG A 643 14.26 -29.41 -15.24
CA ARG A 643 14.50 -30.38 -14.16
C ARG A 643 13.61 -31.61 -14.33
N ASN A 644 12.30 -31.43 -14.55
CA ASN A 644 11.34 -32.53 -14.73
C ASN A 644 11.62 -33.35 -16.00
N ARG A 645 12.19 -32.72 -17.04
CA ARG A 645 12.69 -33.38 -18.25
C ARG A 645 13.96 -34.21 -18.01
N GLY A 646 14.63 -34.02 -16.87
CA GLY A 646 15.90 -34.66 -16.52
C GLY A 646 17.13 -33.87 -16.98
N ASN A 647 16.96 -32.67 -17.56
CA ASN A 647 18.06 -31.83 -18.05
C ASN A 647 18.49 -30.81 -16.99
N LEU A 648 19.11 -31.31 -15.92
CA LEU A 648 19.46 -30.48 -14.77
C LEU A 648 20.42 -29.32 -15.11
N ALA A 649 21.32 -29.50 -16.08
CA ALA A 649 22.27 -28.46 -16.47
C ALA A 649 21.58 -27.26 -17.15
N ALA A 650 20.58 -27.51 -18.00
CA ALA A 650 19.82 -26.44 -18.64
C ALA A 650 18.97 -25.63 -17.64
N ALA A 651 18.59 -26.24 -16.51
CA ALA A 651 17.82 -25.58 -15.47
C ALA A 651 18.62 -24.53 -14.66
N ILE A 652 19.97 -24.54 -14.69
CA ILE A 652 20.82 -23.65 -13.88
C ILE A 652 20.68 -22.18 -14.31
N THR A 653 20.81 -21.91 -15.61
CA THR A 653 20.84 -20.51 -16.10
C THR A 653 19.51 -19.77 -15.82
N PRO A 654 18.32 -20.36 -16.06
CA PRO A 654 17.06 -19.68 -15.76
C PRO A 654 16.85 -19.42 -14.26
N ILE A 655 17.23 -20.34 -13.37
CA ILE A 655 17.08 -20.10 -11.92
C ILE A 655 18.05 -19.04 -11.39
N GLU A 656 19.28 -18.98 -11.90
CA GLU A 656 20.22 -17.91 -11.54
C GLU A 656 19.71 -16.54 -11.95
N LYS A 657 19.14 -16.42 -13.16
CA LYS A 657 18.48 -15.17 -13.61
C LYS A 657 17.27 -14.82 -12.75
N THR A 658 16.48 -15.80 -12.34
CA THR A 658 15.37 -15.61 -11.40
C THR A 658 15.88 -14.97 -10.11
N ILE A 659 16.92 -15.55 -9.50
CA ILE A 659 17.55 -15.04 -8.28
C ILE A 659 18.08 -13.61 -8.48
N GLN A 660 18.69 -13.30 -9.63
CA GLN A 660 19.18 -11.95 -9.93
C GLN A 660 18.04 -10.91 -10.01
N ILE A 661 16.91 -11.26 -10.65
CA ILE A 661 15.76 -10.36 -10.76
C ILE A 661 15.14 -10.08 -9.39
N VAL A 662 14.91 -11.11 -8.58
CA VAL A 662 14.30 -10.91 -7.25
C VAL A 662 15.20 -10.10 -6.32
N GLU A 663 16.52 -10.26 -6.40
CA GLU A 663 17.47 -9.41 -5.68
C GLU A 663 17.46 -7.96 -6.20
N SER A 664 17.37 -7.76 -7.51
CA SER A 664 17.25 -6.42 -8.11
C SER A 664 16.01 -5.69 -7.60
N ILE A 665 14.86 -6.36 -7.52
CA ILE A 665 13.63 -5.79 -6.95
C ILE A 665 13.85 -5.46 -5.47
N ARG A 666 14.37 -6.42 -4.68
CA ARG A 666 14.61 -6.25 -3.24
C ARG A 666 15.48 -5.03 -2.95
N THR A 667 16.61 -4.88 -3.64
CA THR A 667 17.56 -3.77 -3.41
C THR A 667 17.00 -2.38 -3.69
N LYS A 668 15.89 -2.27 -4.42
CA LYS A 668 15.22 -0.99 -4.71
C LYS A 668 14.17 -0.59 -3.67
N VAL A 669 13.76 -1.51 -2.80
CA VAL A 669 12.82 -1.22 -1.72
C VAL A 669 13.58 -0.58 -0.56
N THR A 670 13.25 0.68 -0.23
CA THR A 670 14.00 1.42 0.80
C THR A 670 13.63 0.98 2.21
N SER A 671 12.33 0.75 2.46
CA SER A 671 11.82 0.22 3.71
C SER A 671 12.37 -1.19 3.96
N GLN A 672 12.91 -1.37 5.17
CA GLN A 672 13.62 -2.57 5.56
C GLN A 672 12.64 -3.71 5.87
N ASP A 673 11.59 -3.43 6.64
CA ASP A 673 10.51 -4.36 6.96
C ASP A 673 9.89 -4.94 5.67
N LEU A 674 9.70 -4.07 4.67
CA LEU A 674 9.16 -4.47 3.37
C LEU A 674 10.14 -5.32 2.55
N ARG A 675 11.46 -5.19 2.75
CA ARG A 675 12.47 -6.08 2.13
C ARG A 675 12.48 -7.46 2.77
N THR A 676 12.37 -7.52 4.09
CA THR A 676 12.30 -8.75 4.89
C THR A 676 11.04 -9.54 4.55
N SER A 677 9.88 -8.89 4.62
CA SER A 677 8.61 -9.51 4.24
C SER A 677 8.58 -9.95 2.76
N TYR A 678 9.22 -9.19 1.85
CA TYR A 678 9.37 -9.61 0.46
C TYR A 678 10.26 -10.85 0.30
N PHE A 679 11.37 -10.97 1.06
CA PHE A 679 12.27 -12.12 0.97
C PHE A 679 11.56 -13.45 1.29
N ALA A 680 10.67 -13.44 2.28
CA ALA A 680 9.84 -14.60 2.61
C ALA A 680 8.99 -15.10 1.41
N THR A 681 8.57 -14.20 0.51
CA THR A 681 7.79 -14.56 -0.68
C THR A 681 8.62 -15.22 -1.80
N VAL A 682 9.95 -14.99 -1.82
CA VAL A 682 10.85 -15.42 -2.91
C VAL A 682 11.82 -16.55 -2.50
N GLN A 683 11.80 -16.99 -1.24
CA GLN A 683 12.68 -18.04 -0.72
C GLN A 683 12.59 -19.36 -1.50
N LYS A 684 11.41 -19.69 -2.04
CA LYS A 684 11.17 -20.89 -2.85
C LYS A 684 12.18 -21.04 -4.01
N TYR A 685 12.66 -19.93 -4.58
CA TYR A 685 13.64 -19.95 -5.67
C TYR A 685 15.02 -20.40 -5.17
N TYR A 686 15.42 -19.99 -3.96
CA TYR A 686 16.68 -20.43 -3.35
C TYR A 686 16.65 -21.91 -2.98
N GLN A 687 15.54 -22.38 -2.41
CA GLN A 687 15.37 -23.80 -2.08
C GLN A 687 15.45 -24.67 -3.33
N PHE A 688 14.78 -24.27 -4.41
CA PHE A 688 14.88 -24.96 -5.69
C PHE A 688 16.30 -24.93 -6.27
N TYR A 689 17.00 -23.80 -6.19
CA TYR A 689 18.38 -23.70 -6.69
C TYR A 689 19.34 -24.62 -5.93
N ILE A 690 19.23 -24.67 -4.60
CA ILE A 690 20.02 -25.56 -3.75
C ILE A 690 19.73 -27.03 -4.12
N ASP A 691 18.45 -27.40 -4.20
CA ASP A 691 18.02 -28.75 -4.60
C ASP A 691 18.57 -29.14 -5.97
N LEU A 692 18.48 -28.25 -6.96
CA LEU A 692 19.00 -28.48 -8.30
C LEU A 692 20.53 -28.72 -8.29
N LEU A 693 21.28 -27.88 -7.58
CA LEU A 693 22.73 -28.02 -7.45
C LEU A 693 23.12 -29.33 -6.75
N MET A 694 22.35 -29.75 -5.75
CA MET A 694 22.60 -31.00 -5.03
C MET A 694 22.31 -32.23 -5.89
N GLN A 695 21.27 -32.19 -6.74
CA GLN A 695 21.04 -33.24 -7.74
C GLN A 695 22.17 -33.32 -8.77
N LEU A 696 22.67 -32.16 -9.25
CA LEU A 696 23.83 -32.10 -10.13
C LEU A 696 25.10 -32.62 -9.44
N HIS A 697 25.28 -32.34 -8.16
CA HIS A 697 26.39 -32.89 -7.39
C HIS A 697 26.34 -34.41 -7.34
N LYS A 698 25.15 -34.99 -7.13
CA LYS A 698 24.94 -36.45 -7.14
C LYS A 698 25.33 -37.09 -8.47
N GLN A 699 25.09 -36.41 -9.59
CA GLN A 699 25.50 -36.87 -10.93
C GLN A 699 26.98 -36.61 -11.24
N GLN A 700 27.52 -35.47 -10.80
CA GLN A 700 28.88 -35.01 -11.13
C GLN A 700 29.60 -34.51 -9.86
N PRO A 701 30.02 -35.41 -8.95
CA PRO A 701 30.60 -35.00 -7.66
C PRO A 701 31.86 -34.14 -7.80
N ALA A 702 32.66 -34.37 -8.85
CA ALA A 702 33.92 -33.69 -9.10
C ALA A 702 33.79 -32.20 -9.47
N LYS A 703 32.60 -31.72 -9.86
CA LYS A 703 32.39 -30.32 -10.26
C LYS A 703 32.16 -29.35 -9.09
N GLY A 704 32.09 -29.85 -7.86
CA GLY A 704 31.99 -28.99 -6.67
C GLY A 704 30.63 -28.31 -6.47
N TYR A 705 29.56 -28.81 -7.09
CA TYR A 705 28.21 -28.23 -6.94
C TYR A 705 27.70 -28.20 -5.50
N ASN A 706 28.13 -29.13 -4.63
CA ASN A 706 27.81 -29.07 -3.20
C ASN A 706 28.38 -27.83 -2.50
N ALA A 707 29.56 -27.33 -2.91
CA ALA A 707 30.14 -26.10 -2.39
C ALA A 707 29.38 -24.85 -2.87
N ILE A 708 28.89 -24.87 -4.11
CA ILE A 708 28.04 -23.79 -4.65
C ILE A 708 26.68 -23.79 -3.94
N ALA A 709 26.10 -24.96 -3.70
CA ALA A 709 24.83 -25.11 -2.97
C ALA A 709 24.96 -24.62 -1.52
N LEU A 710 26.06 -24.96 -0.84
CA LEU A 710 26.42 -24.42 0.47
C LEU A 710 26.47 -22.89 0.44
N GLN A 711 27.19 -22.31 -0.53
CA GLN A 711 27.30 -20.86 -0.66
C GLN A 711 25.93 -20.20 -0.93
N ALA A 712 25.05 -20.83 -1.72
CA ALA A 712 23.69 -20.35 -1.94
C ALA A 712 22.86 -20.39 -0.64
N SER A 713 23.09 -21.39 0.20
CA SER A 713 22.45 -21.55 1.52
C SER A 713 22.94 -20.47 2.51
N GLU A 714 24.25 -20.25 2.62
CA GLU A 714 24.83 -19.14 3.40
C GLU A 714 24.37 -17.78 2.88
N ARG A 715 24.26 -17.62 1.55
CA ARG A 715 23.76 -16.40 0.92
C ARG A 715 22.32 -16.11 1.34
N ALA A 716 21.45 -17.12 1.41
CA ALA A 716 20.09 -16.93 1.89
C ALA A 716 20.06 -16.47 3.37
N ARG A 717 20.95 -17.02 4.22
CA ARG A 717 20.97 -16.80 5.68
C ARG A 717 21.68 -15.53 6.17
N ALA A 718 22.81 -15.15 5.58
CA ALA A 718 23.67 -14.04 6.08
C ALA A 718 23.01 -12.64 5.99
N ARG A 719 21.83 -12.53 5.38
CA ARG A 719 21.19 -11.27 4.97
C ARG A 719 20.31 -10.60 6.02
N SER A 720 19.76 -11.37 6.96
CA SER A 720 18.82 -10.94 8.01
C SER A 720 19.42 -9.96 9.03
N LEU A 721 20.74 -9.95 9.15
CA LEU A 721 21.45 -9.23 10.21
C LEU A 721 21.34 -7.69 10.09
N LEU A 722 21.55 -7.20 8.89
CA LEU A 722 21.61 -5.76 8.64
C LEU A 722 20.36 -4.98 8.94
N GLU A 723 19.28 -5.70 8.73
CA GLU A 723 17.93 -5.21 8.68
C GLU A 723 17.53 -4.83 10.12
N ILE A 724 17.92 -5.69 11.06
CA ILE A 724 17.75 -5.54 12.50
C ILE A 724 18.67 -4.45 13.09
N LEU A 725 19.91 -4.32 12.60
CA LEU A 725 20.88 -3.34 13.12
C LEU A 725 20.45 -1.89 12.89
N ASN A 726 19.69 -1.63 11.83
CA ASN A 726 19.21 -0.29 11.49
C ASN A 726 17.86 0.02 12.19
N GLU A 727 16.97 -0.97 12.32
CA GLU A 727 15.72 -0.88 13.13
C GLU A 727 16.01 -0.64 14.61
N ALA A 728 17.10 -1.20 15.13
CA ALA A 728 17.54 -0.98 16.50
C ALA A 728 18.08 0.43 16.78
N ASN A 729 18.18 1.31 15.76
CA ASN A 729 19.03 2.51 15.81
C ASN A 729 20.41 2.20 16.41
N ALA A 730 20.92 0.99 16.16
CA ALA A 730 22.22 0.59 16.68
C ALA A 730 23.26 1.54 16.09
N ASP A 731 24.21 2.01 16.90
CA ASP A 731 25.31 2.83 16.41
C ASP A 731 26.29 1.98 15.56
N ILE A 732 25.82 1.52 14.38
CA ILE A 732 26.55 0.77 13.34
C ILE A 732 27.73 1.56 12.76
N ARG A 733 27.99 2.75 13.30
CA ARG A 733 28.83 3.82 12.75
C ARG A 733 30.08 4.05 13.59
N GLN A 734 30.28 3.30 14.67
CA GLN A 734 31.54 3.26 15.40
C GLN A 734 32.70 2.83 14.47
N GLY A 735 33.67 3.74 14.26
CA GLY A 735 34.84 3.53 13.41
C GLY A 735 34.69 4.07 11.98
N VAL A 736 33.59 4.75 11.66
CA VAL A 736 33.51 5.61 10.47
C VAL A 736 34.27 6.90 10.76
N ASP A 737 35.10 7.36 9.81
CA ASP A 737 35.84 8.63 9.93
C ASP A 737 34.86 9.76 10.31
N PRO A 738 35.08 10.47 11.44
CA PRO A 738 34.23 11.56 11.89
C PRO A 738 34.02 12.63 10.82
N GLN A 739 34.99 12.86 9.93
CA GLN A 739 34.84 13.79 8.81
C GLN A 739 33.90 13.23 7.75
N LEU A 740 34.07 11.98 7.29
CA LEU A 740 33.16 11.37 6.31
C LEU A 740 31.75 11.19 6.88
N PHE A 741 31.64 10.91 8.17
CA PHE A 741 30.37 10.85 8.87
C PHE A 741 29.74 12.24 9.01
N SER A 742 30.53 13.26 9.35
CA SER A 742 30.05 14.63 9.35
C SER A 742 29.60 15.05 7.96
N GLN A 743 30.27 14.58 6.90
CA GLN A 743 29.87 14.79 5.50
C GLN A 743 28.61 14.02 5.15
N GLU A 744 28.45 12.75 5.55
CA GLU A 744 27.21 11.98 5.34
C GLU A 744 26.04 12.61 6.09
N ARG A 745 26.23 12.98 7.36
CA ARG A 745 25.22 13.65 8.18
C ARG A 745 24.92 15.04 7.66
N ASN A 746 25.90 15.79 7.19
CA ASN A 746 25.71 17.10 6.59
C ASN A 746 25.00 16.97 5.24
N LEU A 747 25.34 15.98 4.40
CA LEU A 747 24.60 15.66 3.18
C LEU A 747 23.17 15.21 3.49
N GLN A 748 22.96 14.47 4.58
CA GLN A 748 21.63 14.02 4.99
C GLN A 748 20.80 15.16 5.59
N GLN A 749 21.41 16.03 6.40
CA GLN A 749 20.81 17.26 6.88
C GLN A 749 20.58 18.27 5.76
N GLN A 750 21.46 18.31 4.75
CA GLN A 750 21.27 19.09 3.54
C GLN A 750 20.12 18.50 2.76
N LEU A 751 20.03 17.17 2.54
CA LEU A 751 18.89 16.52 1.89
C LEU A 751 17.59 16.77 2.66
N ASP A 752 17.59 16.69 4.00
CA ASP A 752 16.42 16.95 4.86
C ASP A 752 16.04 18.44 4.90
N ALA A 753 17.03 19.34 4.92
CA ALA A 753 16.82 20.78 4.87
C ALA A 753 16.40 21.23 3.48
N LEU A 754 16.96 20.63 2.43
CA LEU A 754 16.57 20.77 1.03
C LEU A 754 15.13 20.30 0.90
N GLU A 755 14.76 19.14 1.47
CA GLU A 755 13.39 18.63 1.50
C GLU A 755 12.40 19.56 2.23
N LYS A 756 12.79 20.12 3.37
CA LYS A 756 12.01 21.16 4.07
C LYS A 756 11.91 22.45 3.25
N ARG A 757 12.99 22.87 2.60
CA ARG A 757 13.02 24.04 1.72
C ARG A 757 12.21 23.81 0.45
N ARG A 758 12.09 22.56 -0.02
CA ARG A 758 11.17 22.14 -1.09
C ARG A 758 9.74 22.38 -0.67
N ILE A 759 9.39 21.98 0.54
CA ILE A 759 8.05 22.17 1.11
C ILE A 759 7.75 23.67 1.28
N GLU A 760 8.74 24.49 1.63
CA GLU A 760 8.58 25.94 1.77
C GLU A 760 8.56 26.69 0.41
N ILE A 761 9.39 26.32 -0.56
CA ILE A 761 9.46 26.96 -1.89
C ILE A 761 8.27 26.54 -2.78
N SER A 762 7.80 25.30 -2.67
CA SER A 762 6.61 24.80 -3.40
C SER A 762 5.29 25.45 -3.01
N SER A 763 5.30 26.26 -1.93
CA SER A 763 4.18 27.13 -1.55
C SER A 763 4.15 28.47 -2.30
N LYS A 764 5.21 28.82 -3.06
CA LYS A 764 5.34 30.10 -3.79
C LYS A 764 5.23 29.92 -5.30
N PRO A 765 4.68 30.91 -6.04
CA PRO A 765 4.13 30.70 -7.39
C PRO A 765 5.14 30.63 -8.55
N ASP A 766 6.46 30.75 -8.30
CA ASP A 766 7.45 31.04 -9.35
C ASP A 766 8.74 30.19 -9.23
N SER A 767 8.61 28.91 -8.87
CA SER A 767 9.75 28.05 -8.55
C SER A 767 10.39 27.32 -9.74
N THR A 768 9.92 27.40 -10.99
CA THR A 768 10.30 26.44 -12.05
C THR A 768 11.81 26.35 -12.37
N LYS A 769 12.55 27.47 -12.34
CA LYS A 769 14.02 27.48 -12.46
C LYS A 769 14.72 27.04 -11.17
N GLN A 770 14.11 27.31 -10.02
CA GLN A 770 14.59 26.87 -8.71
C GLN A 770 14.32 25.37 -8.51
N GLU A 771 13.25 24.81 -9.07
CA GLU A 771 12.85 23.40 -9.00
C GLU A 771 13.75 22.52 -9.87
N GLN A 772 14.13 22.99 -11.06
CA GLN A 772 15.15 22.30 -11.88
C GLN A 772 16.54 22.39 -11.26
N ALA A 773 16.93 23.56 -10.75
CA ALA A 773 18.18 23.70 -9.99
C ALA A 773 18.16 22.82 -8.73
N PHE A 774 17.02 22.71 -8.07
CA PHE A 774 16.79 21.87 -6.89
C PHE A 774 16.80 20.39 -7.23
N GLN A 775 16.22 19.95 -8.35
CA GLN A 775 16.29 18.58 -8.85
C GLN A 775 17.73 18.20 -9.22
N GLN A 776 18.48 19.12 -9.83
CA GLN A 776 19.90 18.97 -10.13
C GLN A 776 20.72 18.90 -8.85
N GLU A 777 20.42 19.76 -7.87
CA GLU A 777 21.04 19.80 -6.54
C GLU A 777 20.72 18.54 -5.73
N THR A 778 19.47 18.05 -5.78
CA THR A 778 19.03 16.79 -5.17
C THR A 778 19.75 15.59 -5.80
N THR A 779 19.83 15.55 -7.13
CA THR A 779 20.52 14.47 -7.85
C THR A 779 22.02 14.48 -7.52
N ASN A 780 22.64 15.66 -7.51
CA ASN A 780 24.04 15.82 -7.11
C ASN A 780 24.26 15.44 -5.64
N LEU A 781 23.40 15.85 -4.71
CA LEU A 781 23.49 15.50 -3.30
C LEU A 781 23.27 14.01 -3.05
N LEU A 782 22.33 13.37 -3.78
CA LEU A 782 22.14 11.92 -3.72
C LEU A 782 23.32 11.15 -4.30
N GLU A 783 23.95 11.65 -5.37
CA GLU A 783 25.13 11.04 -5.94
C GLU A 783 26.35 11.23 -5.04
N GLN A 784 26.53 12.41 -4.46
CA GLN A 784 27.53 12.66 -3.41
C GLN A 784 27.29 11.79 -2.18
N TYR A 785 26.03 11.64 -1.74
CA TYR A 785 25.66 10.75 -0.65
C TYR A 785 26.00 9.29 -0.97
N ARG A 786 25.69 8.80 -2.18
CA ARG A 786 26.09 7.45 -2.63
C ARG A 786 27.60 7.28 -2.69
N GLN A 787 28.34 8.27 -3.18
CA GLN A 787 29.80 8.25 -3.25
C GLN A 787 30.42 8.28 -1.84
N ILE A 788 29.88 9.07 -0.92
CA ILE A 788 30.29 9.09 0.48
C ILE A 788 29.96 7.77 1.15
N GLN A 789 28.78 7.19 0.92
CA GLN A 789 28.47 5.84 1.42
C GLN A 789 29.39 4.77 0.82
N ALA A 790 29.83 4.90 -0.43
CA ALA A 790 30.81 4.00 -1.03
C ALA A 790 32.21 4.18 -0.42
N LYS A 791 32.61 5.43 -0.14
CA LYS A 791 33.86 5.74 0.57
C LYS A 791 33.84 5.27 2.02
N ILE A 792 32.74 5.50 2.74
CA ILE A 792 32.50 4.98 4.10
C ILE A 792 32.58 3.46 4.10
N ARG A 793 31.98 2.78 3.10
CA ARG A 793 32.12 1.33 2.94
C ARG A 793 33.57 0.90 2.64
N ALA A 794 34.28 1.63 1.80
CA ALA A 794 35.67 1.32 1.48
C ALA A 794 36.64 1.53 2.67
N ILE A 795 36.34 2.51 3.54
CA ILE A 795 37.21 2.96 4.63
C ILE A 795 36.81 2.34 5.99
N SER A 796 35.54 1.97 6.15
CA SER A 796 35.01 1.28 7.33
C SER A 796 34.58 -0.14 6.99
N PRO A 797 35.50 -1.12 7.12
CA PRO A 797 35.20 -2.54 6.93
C PRO A 797 34.06 -3.05 7.81
N ARG A 798 33.90 -2.47 9.02
CA ARG A 798 32.78 -2.77 9.93
C ARG A 798 31.45 -2.33 9.31
N TYR A 799 31.35 -1.09 8.84
CA TYR A 799 30.14 -0.59 8.17
C TYR A 799 29.82 -1.33 6.86
N ALA A 800 30.82 -1.73 6.07
CA ALA A 800 30.63 -2.51 4.85
C ALA A 800 30.20 -3.96 5.11
N ALA A 801 30.84 -4.63 6.07
CA ALA A 801 30.51 -6.00 6.45
C ALA A 801 29.12 -6.09 7.10
N LEU A 802 28.71 -5.00 7.76
CA LEU A 802 27.32 -4.77 8.09
C LEU A 802 26.56 -4.55 6.79
N THR A 803 26.64 -3.41 6.06
CA THR A 803 25.73 -3.00 4.95
C THR A 803 25.60 -3.91 3.73
N GLN A 804 26.52 -4.84 3.47
CA GLN A 804 26.35 -5.92 2.49
C GLN A 804 27.19 -7.16 2.89
N PRO A 805 26.68 -8.08 3.75
CA PRO A 805 27.44 -9.24 4.15
C PRO A 805 27.64 -10.17 2.96
N GLN A 806 28.90 -10.36 2.56
CA GLN A 806 29.26 -11.34 1.53
C GLN A 806 29.33 -12.72 2.19
N PRO A 807 28.52 -13.69 1.75
CA PRO A 807 28.57 -15.05 2.28
C PRO A 807 29.94 -15.67 1.97
N LEU A 808 30.52 -16.34 2.95
CA LEU A 808 31.81 -16.99 2.77
C LEU A 808 31.70 -18.12 1.74
N THR A 809 32.74 -18.25 0.91
CA THR A 809 32.96 -19.45 0.10
C THR A 809 33.40 -20.62 0.99
N LEU A 810 33.26 -21.86 0.50
CA LEU A 810 33.76 -23.05 1.20
C LEU A 810 35.22 -22.88 1.65
N LYS A 811 36.08 -22.39 0.76
CA LYS A 811 37.50 -22.20 1.05
C LYS A 811 37.71 -21.21 2.20
N GLU A 812 36.94 -20.13 2.24
CA GLU A 812 37.01 -19.16 3.33
C GLU A 812 36.45 -19.71 4.63
N ILE A 813 35.39 -20.52 4.61
CA ILE A 813 34.90 -21.24 5.81
C ILE A 813 36.02 -22.15 6.35
N GLN A 814 36.64 -22.95 5.50
CA GLN A 814 37.72 -23.85 5.90
C GLN A 814 38.94 -23.13 6.46
N GLN A 815 39.30 -21.96 5.91
CA GLN A 815 40.49 -21.21 6.31
C GLN A 815 40.25 -20.27 7.49
N GLN A 816 39.11 -19.56 7.51
CA GLN A 816 38.83 -18.47 8.45
C GLN A 816 37.97 -18.92 9.63
N VAL A 817 37.15 -19.99 9.48
CA VAL A 817 36.17 -20.42 10.48
C VAL A 817 36.60 -21.71 11.19
N LEU A 818 37.02 -22.75 10.47
CA LEU A 818 37.26 -24.08 11.05
C LEU A 818 38.69 -24.28 11.58
N ASP A 819 38.82 -25.19 12.55
CA ASP A 819 40.08 -25.74 13.05
C ASP A 819 40.07 -27.28 12.94
N GLU A 820 41.21 -27.93 13.22
CA GLU A 820 41.39 -29.39 13.00
C GLU A 820 40.37 -30.26 13.77
N ASN A 821 39.93 -29.78 14.94
CA ASN A 821 39.07 -30.55 15.84
C ASN A 821 37.59 -30.16 15.73
N THR A 822 37.21 -29.44 14.68
CA THR A 822 35.84 -28.95 14.47
C THR A 822 35.21 -29.59 13.23
N LEU A 823 33.94 -29.99 13.39
CA LEU A 823 33.05 -30.44 12.31
C LEU A 823 31.85 -29.48 12.26
N LEU A 824 31.73 -28.75 11.15
CA LEU A 824 30.60 -27.86 10.88
C LEU A 824 29.50 -28.66 10.17
N LEU A 825 28.30 -28.63 10.73
CA LEU A 825 27.10 -29.26 10.20
C LEU A 825 26.13 -28.15 9.81
N GLU A 826 25.91 -27.99 8.51
CA GLU A 826 25.00 -26.99 7.96
C GLU A 826 23.80 -27.68 7.29
N TYR A 827 22.60 -27.24 7.66
CA TYR A 827 21.35 -27.85 7.18
C TYR A 827 20.61 -26.90 6.24
N SER A 828 19.88 -27.44 5.26
CA SER A 828 18.93 -26.72 4.41
C SER A 828 17.67 -27.55 4.26
N LEU A 829 16.53 -27.02 4.74
CA LEU A 829 15.24 -27.70 4.70
C LEU A 829 14.48 -27.30 3.42
N GLY A 830 14.13 -28.28 2.59
CA GLY A 830 13.39 -28.08 1.35
C GLY A 830 12.05 -28.84 1.34
N GLU A 831 11.16 -28.45 0.45
CA GLU A 831 9.82 -29.05 0.35
C GLU A 831 9.86 -30.50 -0.12
N GLU A 832 10.69 -30.83 -1.12
CA GLU A 832 10.83 -32.20 -1.63
C GLU A 832 11.95 -32.99 -0.94
N ARG A 833 13.07 -32.32 -0.66
CA ARG A 833 14.30 -32.89 -0.12
C ARG A 833 14.98 -31.86 0.76
N SER A 834 15.66 -32.32 1.80
CA SER A 834 16.52 -31.49 2.64
C SER A 834 17.97 -31.92 2.50
N TYR A 835 18.91 -31.10 2.97
CA TYR A 835 20.34 -31.37 2.82
C TYR A 835 21.12 -31.06 4.09
N LEU A 836 22.19 -31.82 4.29
CA LEU A 836 23.21 -31.63 5.33
C LEU A 836 24.59 -31.56 4.68
N TRP A 837 25.34 -30.50 4.93
CA TRP A 837 26.77 -30.43 4.65
C TRP A 837 27.58 -30.65 5.93
N ALA A 838 28.53 -31.58 5.88
CA ALA A 838 29.51 -31.84 6.93
C ALA A 838 30.88 -31.35 6.44
N ILE A 839 31.40 -30.31 7.09
CA ILE A 839 32.57 -29.57 6.63
C ILE A 839 33.64 -29.63 7.70
N THR A 840 34.85 -30.03 7.29
CA THR A 840 36.06 -29.94 8.09
C THR A 840 37.01 -28.95 7.44
N LYS A 841 38.12 -28.64 8.11
CA LYS A 841 39.16 -27.75 7.57
C LYS A 841 39.73 -28.19 6.21
N THR A 842 39.61 -29.47 5.85
CA THR A 842 40.20 -30.02 4.62
C THR A 842 39.19 -30.73 3.71
N SER A 843 37.98 -31.01 4.18
CA SER A 843 36.97 -31.74 3.41
C SER A 843 35.56 -31.17 3.52
N ILE A 844 34.73 -31.47 2.52
CA ILE A 844 33.28 -31.28 2.52
C ILE A 844 32.64 -32.61 2.12
N SER A 845 31.64 -33.03 2.88
CA SER A 845 30.72 -34.11 2.53
C SER A 845 29.30 -33.59 2.60
N SER A 846 28.38 -34.17 1.83
CA SER A 846 27.00 -33.70 1.76
C SER A 846 26.02 -34.86 1.64
N TYR A 847 24.88 -34.76 2.31
CA TYR A 847 23.90 -35.81 2.47
C TYR A 847 22.51 -35.29 2.15
N GLU A 848 21.75 -36.11 1.44
CA GLU A 848 20.33 -35.91 1.19
C GLU A 848 19.54 -36.38 2.43
N LEU A 849 18.59 -35.56 2.87
CA LEU A 849 17.68 -35.78 3.99
C LEU A 849 16.23 -35.75 3.49
N PRO A 850 15.26 -36.29 4.26
CA PRO A 850 13.84 -36.24 3.90
C PRO A 850 13.28 -34.83 3.74
N GLU A 851 12.05 -34.75 3.23
CA GLU A 851 11.31 -33.49 3.10
C GLU A 851 11.16 -32.75 4.44
N SER A 852 11.12 -31.43 4.37
CA SER A 852 11.04 -30.57 5.56
C SER A 852 9.83 -30.87 6.45
N ALA A 853 8.68 -31.27 5.88
CA ALA A 853 7.46 -31.59 6.63
C ALA A 853 7.65 -32.77 7.58
N GLU A 854 8.36 -33.82 7.16
CA GLU A 854 8.68 -34.98 7.99
C GLU A 854 9.62 -34.58 9.13
N ILE A 855 10.70 -33.84 8.81
CA ILE A 855 11.69 -33.37 9.79
C ILE A 855 11.02 -32.46 10.82
N GLU A 856 10.20 -31.50 10.39
CA GLU A 856 9.47 -30.58 11.27
C GLU A 856 8.51 -31.33 12.21
N THR A 857 7.85 -32.38 11.71
CA THR A 857 6.97 -33.22 12.54
C THR A 857 7.75 -33.94 13.63
N LEU A 858 8.91 -34.50 13.31
CA LEU A 858 9.79 -35.17 14.27
C LEU A 858 10.38 -34.19 15.28
N ILE A 859 10.75 -32.98 14.85
CA ILE A 859 11.20 -31.90 15.74
C ILE A 859 10.09 -31.50 16.72
N LYS A 860 8.86 -31.28 16.23
CA LYS A 860 7.71 -30.96 17.09
C LYS A 860 7.47 -32.06 18.12
N ASN A 861 7.49 -33.32 17.70
CA ASN A 861 7.36 -34.46 18.62
C ASN A 861 8.47 -34.48 19.68
N PHE A 862 9.73 -34.37 19.26
CA PHE A 862 10.86 -34.35 20.19
C PHE A 862 10.81 -33.18 21.18
N ARG A 863 10.46 -31.97 20.72
CA ARG A 863 10.29 -30.81 21.60
C ARG A 863 9.12 -30.97 22.58
N ASN A 864 8.00 -31.51 22.12
CA ASN A 864 6.86 -31.76 23.00
C ASN A 864 7.22 -32.77 24.09
N GLU A 865 7.87 -33.87 23.72
CA GLU A 865 8.24 -34.93 24.67
C GLU A 865 9.35 -34.52 25.64
N ILE A 866 10.32 -33.68 25.22
CA ILE A 866 11.37 -33.22 26.12
C ILE A 866 10.82 -32.26 27.17
N VAL A 867 9.99 -31.27 26.78
CA VAL A 867 9.48 -30.22 27.68
C VAL A 867 8.32 -30.72 28.56
N LYS A 868 7.59 -31.76 28.14
CA LYS A 868 6.43 -32.26 28.89
C LYS A 868 6.86 -32.87 30.24
N PRO A 869 6.31 -32.38 31.37
CA PRO A 869 6.69 -32.90 32.70
C PRO A 869 6.41 -34.39 32.87
N THR A 870 5.30 -34.88 32.31
CA THR A 870 4.86 -36.29 32.45
C THR A 870 5.63 -37.28 31.58
N SER A 871 6.47 -36.82 30.66
CA SER A 871 7.18 -37.71 29.73
C SER A 871 8.34 -38.42 30.43
N ASN A 872 8.36 -39.74 30.35
CA ASN A 872 9.41 -40.56 30.93
C ASN A 872 10.66 -40.61 30.03
N LYS A 873 11.81 -41.01 30.60
CA LYS A 873 13.09 -41.09 29.88
C LYS A 873 13.01 -41.92 28.59
N LYS A 874 12.26 -43.04 28.60
CA LYS A 874 12.13 -43.94 27.44
C LYS A 874 11.44 -43.26 26.25
N THR A 875 10.39 -42.47 26.49
CA THR A 875 9.68 -41.73 25.44
C THR A 875 10.59 -40.66 24.82
N ILE A 876 11.32 -39.91 25.65
CA ILE A 876 12.29 -38.90 25.20
C ILE A 876 13.40 -39.56 24.38
N THR A 877 13.96 -40.67 24.85
CA THR A 877 14.97 -41.44 24.11
C THR A 877 14.44 -41.90 22.74
N LYS A 878 13.20 -42.38 22.66
CA LYS A 878 12.62 -42.82 21.39
C LYS A 878 12.48 -41.64 20.42
N ALA A 879 11.97 -40.50 20.88
CA ALA A 879 11.86 -39.31 20.05
C ALA A 879 13.23 -38.76 19.60
N ALA A 880 14.21 -38.75 20.50
CA ALA A 880 15.60 -38.38 20.20
C ALA A 880 16.23 -39.33 19.17
N ALA A 881 16.03 -40.64 19.30
CA ALA A 881 16.54 -41.64 18.38
C ALA A 881 15.95 -41.49 16.97
N SER A 882 14.64 -41.26 16.87
CA SER A 882 13.99 -40.98 15.58
C SER A 882 14.59 -39.77 14.87
N LEU A 883 14.89 -38.69 15.62
CA LEU A 883 15.48 -37.49 15.04
C LEU A 883 16.98 -37.67 14.72
N THR A 884 17.75 -38.35 15.58
CA THR A 884 19.16 -38.74 15.32
C THR A 884 19.28 -39.55 14.04
N GLN A 885 18.34 -40.48 13.81
CA GLN A 885 18.38 -41.38 12.67
C GLN A 885 18.41 -40.64 11.33
N ILE A 886 17.76 -39.47 11.28
CA ILE A 886 17.72 -38.64 10.08
C ILE A 886 18.88 -37.63 10.10
N LEU A 887 19.09 -36.91 11.21
CA LEU A 887 19.98 -35.75 11.22
C LEU A 887 21.47 -36.08 11.36
N LEU A 888 21.81 -37.24 11.93
CA LEU A 888 23.19 -37.54 12.38
C LEU A 888 23.70 -38.90 11.92
N THR A 889 22.84 -39.91 11.73
CA THR A 889 23.26 -41.22 11.23
C THR A 889 24.03 -41.15 9.90
N PRO A 890 23.68 -40.28 8.91
CA PRO A 890 24.46 -40.16 7.68
C PRO A 890 25.94 -39.79 7.89
N ILE A 891 26.25 -39.11 8.99
CA ILE A 891 27.60 -38.63 9.34
C ILE A 891 28.22 -39.37 10.53
N ALA A 892 27.63 -40.49 10.98
CA ALA A 892 28.03 -41.17 12.22
C ALA A 892 29.54 -41.46 12.30
N GLN A 893 30.16 -41.87 11.19
CA GLN A 893 31.60 -42.16 11.11
C GLN A 893 32.49 -40.90 11.18
N GLN A 894 31.96 -39.72 10.86
CA GLN A 894 32.69 -38.45 10.86
C GLN A 894 32.62 -37.70 12.20
N LEU A 895 31.66 -38.05 13.06
CA LEU A 895 31.46 -37.39 14.36
C LEU A 895 32.70 -37.53 15.27
N GLY A 896 33.23 -38.75 15.42
CA GLY A 896 34.39 -39.04 16.28
C GLY A 896 34.23 -38.48 17.70
N LYS A 897 35.21 -37.70 18.17
CA LYS A 897 35.12 -36.85 19.37
C LYS A 897 35.31 -35.36 19.03
N LYS A 898 34.97 -34.97 17.80
CA LYS A 898 35.13 -33.60 17.32
C LYS A 898 34.10 -32.69 17.97
N ARG A 899 34.42 -31.40 18.02
CA ARG A 899 33.45 -30.33 18.30
C ARG A 899 32.47 -30.22 17.14
N LEU A 900 31.19 -30.20 17.46
CA LEU A 900 30.11 -30.04 16.49
C LEU A 900 29.63 -28.60 16.50
N VAL A 901 29.76 -27.94 15.36
CA VAL A 901 29.25 -26.59 15.13
C VAL A 901 28.04 -26.71 14.21
N ILE A 902 26.87 -26.26 14.65
CA ILE A 902 25.59 -26.51 14.00
C ILE A 902 25.03 -25.21 13.43
N VAL A 903 24.78 -25.18 12.11
CA VAL A 903 23.99 -24.16 11.42
C VAL A 903 22.66 -24.80 11.03
N GLY A 904 21.64 -24.61 11.87
CA GLY A 904 20.30 -25.15 11.64
C GLY A 904 19.48 -24.27 10.70
N ASP A 905 18.64 -24.87 9.87
CA ASP A 905 17.62 -24.18 9.07
C ASP A 905 16.22 -24.37 9.65
N GLY A 906 15.42 -23.31 9.63
CA GLY A 906 14.06 -23.31 10.12
C GLY A 906 13.90 -23.90 11.53
N ALA A 907 13.02 -24.90 11.65
CA ALA A 907 12.71 -25.55 12.92
C ALA A 907 13.92 -26.23 13.60
N LEU A 908 14.98 -26.55 12.86
CA LEU A 908 16.19 -27.19 13.41
C LEU A 908 16.92 -26.30 14.41
N GLN A 909 16.73 -24.98 14.34
CA GLN A 909 17.38 -24.07 15.28
C GLN A 909 16.85 -24.25 16.71
N TYR A 910 15.65 -24.82 16.89
CA TYR A 910 15.08 -25.12 18.19
C TYR A 910 15.44 -26.51 18.75
N VAL A 911 16.25 -27.28 18.02
CA VAL A 911 16.59 -28.64 18.43
C VAL A 911 17.75 -28.58 19.43
N PRO A 912 17.59 -29.14 20.64
CA PRO A 912 18.70 -29.31 21.57
C PRO A 912 19.59 -30.46 21.10
N PHE A 913 20.52 -30.20 20.17
CA PHE A 913 21.43 -31.23 19.63
C PHE A 913 22.19 -31.99 20.73
N ALA A 914 22.44 -31.37 21.88
CA ALA A 914 23.03 -32.01 23.06
C ALA A 914 22.24 -33.20 23.62
N ALA A 915 20.91 -33.18 23.48
CA ALA A 915 20.03 -34.25 23.96
C ALA A 915 19.76 -35.34 22.91
N LEU A 916 20.17 -35.14 21.65
CA LEU A 916 20.09 -36.20 20.64
C LEU A 916 21.02 -37.36 21.01
N THR A 917 20.64 -38.58 20.64
CA THR A 917 21.46 -39.76 20.95
C THR A 917 22.59 -39.93 19.94
N ILE A 918 23.71 -40.51 20.36
CA ILE A 918 24.79 -40.92 19.46
C ILE A 918 24.24 -41.98 18.48
N PRO A 919 24.49 -41.85 17.16
CA PRO A 919 24.00 -42.81 16.17
C PRO A 919 24.42 -44.25 16.48
N ASN A 920 23.58 -45.22 16.10
CA ASN A 920 23.84 -46.67 16.19
C ASN A 920 24.08 -47.21 17.61
N THR A 921 23.64 -46.51 18.65
CA THR A 921 23.68 -46.98 20.04
C THR A 921 22.35 -47.63 20.43
N GLN A 922 22.41 -48.77 21.12
CA GLN A 922 21.21 -49.46 21.63
C GLN A 922 20.69 -48.84 22.94
N THR A 923 21.54 -48.11 23.66
CA THR A 923 21.21 -47.41 24.91
C THR A 923 21.26 -45.90 24.68
N TYR A 924 20.42 -45.14 25.39
CA TYR A 924 20.42 -43.69 25.29
C TYR A 924 21.77 -43.13 25.74
N GLN A 925 22.52 -42.58 24.78
CA GLN A 925 23.77 -41.88 25.05
C GLN A 925 23.69 -40.51 24.39
N PRO A 926 23.40 -39.43 25.14
CA PRO A 926 23.28 -38.11 24.56
C PRO A 926 24.61 -37.64 23.93
N LEU A 927 24.53 -36.93 22.81
CA LEU A 927 25.69 -36.44 22.06
C LEU A 927 26.66 -35.63 22.93
N ILE A 928 26.12 -34.91 23.93
CA ILE A 928 26.92 -34.10 24.85
C ILE A 928 28.02 -34.91 25.56
N LEU A 929 27.85 -36.23 25.71
CA LEU A 929 28.86 -37.11 26.31
C LEU A 929 30.15 -37.20 25.50
N ASN A 930 30.11 -37.01 24.18
CA ASN A 930 31.28 -37.15 23.30
C ASN A 930 31.67 -35.87 22.57
N HIS A 931 30.79 -34.86 22.56
CA HIS A 931 30.94 -33.69 21.71
C HIS A 931 30.69 -32.39 22.48
N GLU A 932 31.56 -31.40 22.24
CA GLU A 932 31.21 -29.99 22.44
C GLU A 932 30.25 -29.57 21.33
N ILE A 933 29.15 -28.91 21.68
CA ILE A 933 28.10 -28.53 20.73
C ILE A 933 27.90 -27.02 20.78
N ILE A 934 28.07 -26.38 19.63
CA ILE A 934 27.87 -24.94 19.44
C ILE A 934 26.87 -24.74 18.32
N THR A 935 25.99 -23.76 18.48
CA THR A 935 25.04 -23.36 17.44
C THR A 935 25.43 -22.02 16.83
N LEU A 936 25.21 -21.85 15.54
CA LEU A 936 25.52 -20.63 14.80
C LEU A 936 24.34 -20.17 13.94
N PRO A 937 24.13 -18.85 13.80
CA PRO A 937 23.22 -18.31 12.80
C PRO A 937 23.67 -18.61 11.35
N SER A 938 24.97 -18.51 11.09
CA SER A 938 25.64 -18.84 9.84
C SER A 938 27.14 -18.98 10.06
N ALA A 939 27.84 -19.69 9.17
CA ALA A 939 29.31 -19.77 9.24
C ALA A 939 29.95 -18.39 9.03
N SER A 940 29.34 -17.58 8.16
CA SER A 940 29.77 -16.21 7.86
C SER A 940 29.74 -15.28 9.08
N THR A 941 28.84 -15.52 10.05
CA THR A 941 28.74 -14.73 11.29
C THR A 941 30.00 -14.85 12.14
N VAL A 942 30.63 -16.03 12.21
CA VAL A 942 31.84 -16.24 13.03
C VAL A 942 33.04 -15.47 12.48
N ALA A 943 33.21 -15.47 11.16
CA ALA A 943 34.30 -14.69 10.55
C ALA A 943 34.14 -13.19 10.80
N LEU A 944 32.90 -12.69 10.80
CA LEU A 944 32.60 -11.32 11.17
C LEU A 944 32.98 -11.04 12.64
N LEU A 945 32.52 -11.88 13.58
CA LEU A 945 32.82 -11.73 15.01
C LEU A 945 34.34 -11.74 15.27
N ARG A 946 35.09 -12.63 14.63
CA ARG A 946 36.57 -12.70 14.75
C ARG A 946 37.25 -11.43 14.26
N ARG A 947 36.79 -10.85 13.15
CA ARG A 947 37.34 -9.60 12.62
C ARG A 947 37.07 -8.43 13.57
N GLU A 948 35.87 -8.34 14.13
CA GLU A 948 35.54 -7.29 15.10
C GLU A 948 36.36 -7.41 16.39
N GLN A 949 36.55 -8.63 16.90
CA GLN A 949 37.34 -8.87 18.12
C GLN A 949 38.81 -8.41 18.00
N GLN A 950 39.42 -8.50 16.82
CA GLN A 950 40.81 -8.05 16.61
C GLN A 950 41.01 -6.55 16.89
N THR A 951 39.94 -5.77 16.83
CA THR A 951 39.97 -4.31 17.01
C THR A 951 39.56 -3.85 18.41
N LYS A 952 39.04 -4.75 19.27
CA LYS A 952 38.52 -4.41 20.59
C LYS A 952 39.54 -4.59 21.71
N LYS A 953 39.50 -3.68 22.69
CA LYS A 953 40.33 -3.74 23.90
C LYS A 953 39.73 -4.77 24.86
N THR A 954 40.53 -5.73 25.31
CA THR A 954 40.05 -6.78 26.23
C THR A 954 39.63 -6.19 27.58
N ALA A 955 38.42 -6.53 28.02
CA ALA A 955 37.93 -6.21 29.36
C ALA A 955 38.85 -6.81 30.45
N THR A 956 39.11 -6.05 31.52
CA THR A 956 40.06 -6.46 32.56
C THR A 956 39.40 -7.05 33.81
N LYS A 957 38.11 -6.76 34.04
CA LYS A 957 37.34 -7.29 35.17
C LYS A 957 36.64 -8.59 34.80
N THR A 958 36.44 -9.49 35.74
CA THR A 958 35.93 -10.84 35.44
C THR A 958 34.43 -10.88 35.16
N LEU A 959 33.57 -10.47 36.09
CA LEU A 959 32.13 -10.77 36.04
C LEU A 959 31.26 -9.58 36.50
N ALA A 960 30.27 -9.21 35.71
CA ALA A 960 29.13 -8.42 36.17
C ALA A 960 27.86 -9.28 36.12
N LEU A 961 27.09 -9.26 37.20
CA LEU A 961 25.93 -10.13 37.37
C LEU A 961 24.72 -9.35 37.85
N LEU A 962 23.57 -9.62 37.24
CA LEU A 962 22.27 -9.11 37.64
C LEU A 962 21.34 -10.28 37.95
N ALA A 963 20.67 -10.26 39.10
CA ALA A 963 19.74 -11.32 39.51
C ALA A 963 18.62 -10.86 40.45
N ASP A 964 17.62 -11.71 40.64
CA ASP A 964 16.48 -11.52 41.55
C ASP A 964 15.79 -10.13 41.43
N PRO A 965 15.37 -9.67 40.23
CA PRO A 965 14.65 -8.41 40.11
C PRO A 965 13.24 -8.46 40.71
N VAL A 966 12.63 -7.29 40.89
CA VAL A 966 11.30 -7.10 41.50
C VAL A 966 10.26 -6.85 40.41
N PHE A 967 9.34 -7.80 40.22
CA PHE A 967 8.37 -7.76 39.10
C PHE A 967 6.96 -7.33 39.51
N THR A 968 6.57 -7.51 40.77
CA THR A 968 5.20 -7.29 41.23
C THR A 968 5.15 -6.33 42.41
N LYS A 969 4.00 -5.66 42.58
CA LYS A 969 3.75 -4.76 43.72
C LYS A 969 3.55 -5.52 45.04
N ASP A 970 3.12 -6.78 44.96
CA ASP A 970 2.89 -7.66 46.11
C ASP A 970 4.17 -8.43 46.53
N ASP A 971 5.33 -8.10 45.97
CA ASP A 971 6.61 -8.71 46.32
C ASP A 971 6.95 -8.41 47.79
N GLU A 972 7.38 -9.43 48.54
CA GLU A 972 7.68 -9.34 49.97
C GLU A 972 8.78 -8.31 50.32
N ARG A 973 9.61 -7.94 49.34
CA ARG A 973 10.68 -6.95 49.50
C ARG A 973 10.19 -5.50 49.45
N LEU A 974 8.96 -5.27 49.02
CA LEU A 974 8.34 -3.95 49.00
C LEU A 974 7.65 -3.68 50.33
N ASN A 975 8.27 -2.85 51.17
CA ASN A 975 7.75 -2.48 52.48
C ASN A 975 6.71 -1.36 52.36
N ILE A 976 5.66 -1.59 51.56
CA ILE A 976 4.58 -0.62 51.33
C ILE A 976 3.46 -0.93 52.32
N ASP A 977 3.11 0.06 53.15
CA ASP A 977 1.96 0.00 54.04
C ASP A 977 0.71 -0.37 53.23
N ARG A 978 0.05 -1.49 53.58
CA ARG A 978 -1.04 -2.12 52.78
C ARG A 978 -2.33 -1.28 52.67
N GLN A 979 -2.27 0.01 53.01
CA GLN A 979 -3.39 0.95 53.02
C GLN A 979 -3.14 2.13 52.05
N LEU A 980 -3.24 1.88 50.74
CA LEU A 980 -3.44 2.96 49.77
C LEU A 980 -4.72 2.69 48.94
N PRO A 981 -5.59 3.70 48.71
CA PRO A 981 -6.90 3.50 48.11
C PRO A 981 -6.83 3.05 46.64
N LYS A 982 -7.69 2.11 46.25
CA LYS A 982 -7.85 1.54 44.90
C LYS A 982 -8.28 2.54 43.79
N SER A 983 -8.26 3.84 44.02
CA SER A 983 -8.94 4.84 43.15
C SER A 983 -8.03 5.70 42.26
N GLN A 984 -6.72 5.43 42.16
CA GLN A 984 -5.81 6.19 41.28
C GLN A 984 -5.00 5.33 40.27
N GLU A 985 -5.45 4.12 39.94
CA GLU A 985 -4.67 3.21 39.06
C GLU A 985 -4.74 3.49 37.55
N ASN A 986 -5.58 4.42 37.07
CA ASN A 986 -5.89 4.50 35.63
C ASN A 986 -5.12 5.52 34.79
N ASN A 987 -4.27 6.40 35.35
CA ASN A 987 -3.71 7.52 34.57
C ASN A 987 -2.17 7.64 34.53
N ASN A 988 -1.40 6.63 34.98
CA ASN A 988 0.06 6.68 34.82
C ASN A 988 0.48 6.06 33.47
N LEU A 989 1.16 6.88 32.64
CA LEU A 989 1.74 6.48 31.34
C LEU A 989 2.60 5.20 31.43
N ASN A 990 3.29 5.00 32.55
CA ASN A 990 4.11 3.80 32.80
C ASN A 990 3.24 2.54 32.98
N THR A 991 2.07 2.63 33.63
CA THR A 991 1.14 1.50 33.82
C THR A 991 0.46 1.06 32.52
N LEU A 992 0.19 2.03 31.62
CA LEU A 992 -0.32 1.78 30.27
C LEU A 992 0.75 1.14 29.36
N ALA A 993 2.01 1.57 29.47
CA ALA A 993 3.13 0.93 28.78
C ALA A 993 3.38 -0.50 29.29
N LEU A 994 3.23 -0.74 30.59
CA LEU A 994 3.32 -2.06 31.22
C LEU A 994 2.19 -2.99 30.73
N LYS A 995 0.92 -2.52 30.74
CA LYS A 995 -0.23 -3.25 30.19
C LYS A 995 -0.06 -3.57 28.70
N ARG A 996 0.41 -2.60 27.90
CA ARG A 996 0.66 -2.80 26.46
C ARG A 996 1.75 -3.84 26.19
N ALA A 997 2.80 -3.87 27.00
CA ALA A 997 3.87 -4.86 26.88
C ALA A 997 3.43 -6.31 27.21
N THR A 998 2.38 -6.46 28.02
CA THR A 998 1.84 -7.77 28.44
C THR A 998 0.57 -8.22 27.70
N LEU A 999 -0.03 -7.36 26.86
CA LEU A 999 -1.33 -7.65 26.22
C LEU A 999 -1.31 -8.88 25.29
N ASN A 1000 -0.15 -9.23 24.73
CA ASN A 1000 0.02 -10.35 23.79
C ASN A 1000 0.83 -11.53 24.36
N THR A 1001 1.37 -11.41 25.57
CA THR A 1001 2.18 -12.44 26.22
C THR A 1001 1.43 -12.91 27.46
N ALA A 1002 0.87 -14.12 27.44
CA ALA A 1002 0.16 -14.71 28.59
C ALA A 1002 1.07 -15.03 29.81
N ILE A 1003 2.16 -14.27 30.00
CA ILE A 1003 3.23 -14.49 30.96
C ILE A 1003 2.91 -13.69 32.23
N LYS A 1004 2.81 -14.39 33.37
CA LYS A 1004 2.81 -13.77 34.70
C LYS A 1004 4.26 -13.71 35.22
N PHE A 1005 4.81 -12.51 35.38
CA PHE A 1005 6.15 -12.34 35.94
C PHE A 1005 6.12 -12.57 37.46
N GLN A 1006 6.42 -13.80 37.89
CA GLN A 1006 6.60 -14.16 39.29
C GLN A 1006 8.09 -14.09 39.67
N ARG A 1007 8.38 -13.90 40.95
CA ARG A 1007 9.75 -13.93 41.49
C ARG A 1007 10.39 -15.29 41.24
N LEU A 1008 11.66 -15.28 40.87
CA LEU A 1008 12.50 -16.46 40.67
C LEU A 1008 13.51 -16.56 41.83
N PRO A 1009 13.15 -17.17 42.98
CA PRO A 1009 13.94 -17.07 44.20
C PRO A 1009 15.33 -17.70 44.07
N PHE A 1010 15.53 -18.71 43.22
CA PHE A 1010 16.82 -19.37 43.07
C PHE A 1010 17.82 -18.56 42.24
N THR A 1011 17.37 -17.55 41.48
CA THR A 1011 18.29 -16.60 40.81
C THR A 1011 19.18 -15.84 41.80
N ARG A 1012 18.70 -15.59 43.03
CA ARG A 1012 19.54 -15.03 44.11
C ARG A 1012 20.65 -15.99 44.50
N GLN A 1013 20.29 -17.25 44.73
CA GLN A 1013 21.23 -18.27 45.16
C GLN A 1013 22.27 -18.52 44.05
N GLU A 1014 21.81 -18.66 42.80
CA GLU A 1014 22.66 -18.76 41.62
C GLU A 1014 23.71 -17.65 41.58
N ALA A 1015 23.26 -16.41 41.75
CA ALA A 1015 24.12 -15.24 41.74
C ALA A 1015 25.19 -15.27 42.83
N GLN A 1016 24.80 -15.55 44.06
CA GLN A 1016 25.69 -15.59 45.21
C GLN A 1016 26.76 -16.67 45.03
N GLU A 1017 26.35 -17.87 44.65
CA GLU A 1017 27.26 -19.00 44.44
C GLU A 1017 28.24 -18.76 43.27
N ILE A 1018 27.82 -18.04 42.22
CA ILE A 1018 28.73 -17.66 41.12
C ILE A 1018 29.72 -16.57 41.58
N LEU A 1019 29.25 -15.55 42.30
CA LEU A 1019 30.08 -14.41 42.73
C LEU A 1019 31.11 -14.78 43.79
N GLU A 1020 30.90 -15.86 44.55
CA GLU A 1020 31.91 -16.46 45.45
C GLU A 1020 33.13 -17.01 44.70
N LEU A 1021 33.01 -17.31 43.41
CA LEU A 1021 34.12 -17.81 42.58
C LEU A 1021 35.03 -16.69 42.07
N VAL A 1022 34.68 -15.42 42.31
CA VAL A 1022 35.37 -14.25 41.76
C VAL A 1022 35.84 -13.31 42.88
N PRO A 1023 37.09 -12.81 42.84
CA PRO A 1023 37.56 -11.81 43.80
C PRO A 1023 36.73 -10.53 43.81
N GLU A 1024 36.60 -9.87 44.97
CA GLU A 1024 35.77 -8.65 45.14
C GLU A 1024 36.10 -7.52 44.16
N ASN A 1025 37.39 -7.29 43.88
CA ASN A 1025 37.83 -6.25 42.94
C ASN A 1025 37.61 -6.62 41.46
N GLN A 1026 37.16 -7.84 41.17
CA GLN A 1026 36.94 -8.39 39.84
C GLN A 1026 35.46 -8.60 39.51
N LYS A 1027 34.55 -8.32 40.46
CA LYS A 1027 33.11 -8.54 40.29
C LYS A 1027 32.26 -7.27 40.42
N LEU A 1028 31.05 -7.33 39.89
CA LEU A 1028 29.99 -6.34 40.05
C LEU A 1028 28.65 -7.06 40.15
N GLN A 1029 27.78 -6.60 41.04
CA GLN A 1029 26.48 -7.22 41.27
C GLN A 1029 25.35 -6.19 41.31
N ALA A 1030 24.18 -6.61 40.84
CA ALA A 1030 22.93 -5.90 40.99
C ALA A 1030 21.81 -6.87 41.37
N TYR A 1031 21.11 -6.54 42.45
CA TYR A 1031 20.00 -7.32 42.97
C TYR A 1031 18.78 -6.46 43.21
N ASP A 1032 17.60 -7.09 43.34
CA ASP A 1032 16.40 -6.42 43.79
C ASP A 1032 16.12 -5.17 42.93
N PHE A 1033 15.86 -4.03 43.56
CA PHE A 1033 15.64 -2.75 42.90
C PHE A 1033 16.84 -2.24 42.07
N ALA A 1034 18.07 -2.66 42.40
CA ALA A 1034 19.28 -2.32 41.65
C ALA A 1034 19.44 -3.16 40.39
N ALA A 1035 18.75 -4.30 40.28
CA ALA A 1035 18.65 -5.10 39.06
C ALA A 1035 17.73 -4.42 38.02
N ASN A 1036 18.10 -3.22 37.58
CA ASN A 1036 17.29 -2.31 36.78
C ASN A 1036 17.98 -1.93 35.45
N ARG A 1037 17.29 -1.16 34.62
CA ARG A 1037 17.78 -0.77 33.29
C ARG A 1037 19.04 0.10 33.35
N GLU A 1038 19.17 0.96 34.36
CA GLU A 1038 20.33 1.83 34.54
C GLU A 1038 21.62 1.03 34.74
N PHE A 1039 21.55 -0.05 35.53
CA PHE A 1039 22.67 -0.98 35.68
C PHE A 1039 23.13 -1.56 34.34
N VAL A 1040 22.19 -2.01 33.51
CA VAL A 1040 22.51 -2.70 32.24
C VAL A 1040 22.99 -1.74 31.15
N THR A 1041 22.53 -0.49 31.14
CA THR A 1041 22.98 0.52 30.17
C THR A 1041 24.23 1.29 30.64
N ASN A 1042 24.78 0.96 31.80
CA ASN A 1042 25.95 1.64 32.34
C ASN A 1042 27.22 1.27 31.54
N THR A 1043 27.98 2.28 31.12
CA THR A 1043 29.25 2.10 30.39
C THR A 1043 30.29 1.28 31.14
N GLN A 1044 30.21 1.20 32.48
CA GLN A 1044 31.11 0.39 33.30
C GLN A 1044 31.04 -1.10 32.95
N LEU A 1045 29.92 -1.60 32.41
CA LEU A 1045 29.79 -3.00 31.99
C LEU A 1045 30.78 -3.39 30.89
N SER A 1046 31.25 -2.43 30.09
CA SER A 1046 32.30 -2.66 29.09
C SER A 1046 33.63 -3.12 29.70
N GLN A 1047 33.84 -2.95 31.00
CA GLN A 1047 35.06 -3.39 31.70
C GLN A 1047 35.05 -4.87 32.10
N TYR A 1048 33.91 -5.55 31.96
CA TYR A 1048 33.72 -6.92 32.45
C TYR A 1048 33.71 -7.92 31.30
N ARG A 1049 34.45 -9.02 31.49
CA ARG A 1049 34.61 -10.10 30.51
C ARG A 1049 33.38 -10.99 30.44
N ILE A 1050 32.63 -11.12 31.52
CA ILE A 1050 31.42 -11.96 31.56
C ILE A 1050 30.26 -11.11 32.09
N LEU A 1051 29.14 -11.17 31.38
CA LEU A 1051 27.87 -10.60 31.83
C LEU A 1051 26.87 -11.72 32.06
N HIS A 1052 26.26 -11.74 33.24
CA HIS A 1052 25.27 -12.74 33.62
C HIS A 1052 23.94 -12.07 33.97
N PHE A 1053 22.86 -12.49 33.32
CA PHE A 1053 21.51 -12.00 33.56
C PHE A 1053 20.60 -13.15 34.01
N ALA A 1054 20.31 -13.23 35.30
CA ALA A 1054 19.39 -14.21 35.90
C ALA A 1054 18.02 -13.56 36.15
N THR A 1055 17.13 -13.62 35.16
CA THR A 1055 15.84 -12.90 35.18
C THR A 1055 14.80 -13.51 34.22
N HIS A 1056 13.70 -12.84 33.89
CA HIS A 1056 12.78 -13.29 32.82
C HIS A 1056 13.24 -12.80 31.43
N GLY A 1057 13.12 -13.67 30.43
CA GLY A 1057 13.18 -13.31 29.02
C GLY A 1057 11.78 -13.07 28.46
N ILE A 1058 11.64 -12.12 27.54
CA ILE A 1058 10.43 -11.95 26.73
C ILE A 1058 10.80 -12.18 25.29
N LEU A 1059 9.98 -13.00 24.65
CA LEU A 1059 10.05 -13.25 23.24
C LEU A 1059 8.71 -12.87 22.61
N ASN A 1060 8.75 -12.00 21.61
CA ASN A 1060 7.59 -11.70 20.78
C ASN A 1060 7.86 -12.22 19.37
N SER A 1061 7.02 -13.19 18.98
CA SER A 1061 7.12 -13.88 17.71
C SER A 1061 6.62 -13.03 16.53
N GLU A 1062 5.58 -12.24 16.74
CA GLU A 1062 4.95 -11.39 15.71
C GLU A 1062 5.69 -10.07 15.52
N GLN A 1063 6.25 -9.51 16.60
CA GLN A 1063 7.02 -8.27 16.63
C GLN A 1063 8.36 -8.49 17.32
N PRO A 1064 9.38 -9.03 16.62
CA PRO A 1064 10.67 -9.39 17.21
C PRO A 1064 11.38 -8.27 17.97
N GLU A 1065 11.17 -7.01 17.60
CA GLU A 1065 11.70 -5.80 18.24
C GLU A 1065 11.19 -5.58 19.68
N LEU A 1066 10.06 -6.22 20.03
CA LEU A 1066 9.52 -6.23 21.39
C LEU A 1066 10.12 -7.33 22.27
N SER A 1067 10.97 -8.20 21.72
CA SER A 1067 11.72 -9.18 22.51
C SER A 1067 12.77 -8.47 23.38
N GLY A 1068 13.09 -9.05 24.53
CA GLY A 1068 13.96 -8.42 25.52
C GLY A 1068 14.22 -9.28 26.75
N ILE A 1069 14.90 -8.71 27.73
CA ILE A 1069 14.94 -9.23 29.11
C ILE A 1069 14.19 -8.28 30.03
N VAL A 1070 13.59 -8.82 31.07
CA VAL A 1070 12.84 -8.06 32.09
C VAL A 1070 13.76 -7.82 33.27
N LEU A 1071 13.77 -6.59 33.76
CA LEU A 1071 14.50 -6.13 34.93
C LEU A 1071 13.47 -5.63 35.95
N SER A 1072 13.92 -5.06 37.07
CA SER A 1072 13.01 -4.56 38.11
C SER A 1072 11.99 -3.56 37.55
N LEU A 1073 10.71 -3.91 37.71
CA LEU A 1073 9.55 -3.12 37.27
C LEU A 1073 9.10 -2.12 38.34
N PHE A 1074 9.64 -2.24 39.56
CA PHE A 1074 9.38 -1.36 40.68
C PHE A 1074 10.72 -0.89 41.28
N ASP A 1075 10.76 0.35 41.76
CA ASP A 1075 11.89 0.86 42.56
C ASP A 1075 11.69 0.55 44.06
N ASP A 1076 12.66 0.94 44.89
CA ASP A 1076 12.67 0.69 46.34
C ASP A 1076 11.56 1.45 47.10
N GLN A 1077 10.93 2.45 46.45
CA GLN A 1077 9.76 3.17 46.95
C GLN A 1077 8.43 2.55 46.48
N GLY A 1078 8.47 1.45 45.72
CA GLY A 1078 7.28 0.80 45.19
C GLY A 1078 6.65 1.51 44.00
N LYS A 1079 7.36 2.43 43.36
CA LYS A 1079 6.88 3.14 42.17
C LYS A 1079 7.19 2.33 40.90
N PRO A 1080 6.23 2.22 39.95
CA PRO A 1080 6.49 1.55 38.68
C PRO A 1080 7.56 2.25 37.84
N GLN A 1081 8.53 1.48 37.33
CA GLN A 1081 9.60 1.90 36.43
C GLN A 1081 9.65 1.04 35.17
N ASN A 1082 10.35 1.51 34.12
CA ASN A 1082 10.56 0.72 32.91
C ASN A 1082 11.72 -0.27 33.10
N GLY A 1083 11.39 -1.51 33.46
CA GLY A 1083 12.37 -2.60 33.56
C GLY A 1083 12.57 -3.39 32.26
N PHE A 1084 11.98 -3.03 31.12
CA PHE A 1084 12.19 -3.78 29.88
C PHE A 1084 13.47 -3.33 29.18
N LEU A 1085 14.40 -4.25 28.98
CA LEU A 1085 15.56 -4.06 28.11
C LEU A 1085 15.30 -4.78 26.77
N ARG A 1086 14.89 -4.01 25.76
CA ARG A 1086 14.45 -4.56 24.47
C ARG A 1086 15.61 -4.77 23.53
N LEU A 1087 15.35 -5.45 22.42
CA LEU A 1087 16.34 -5.75 21.41
C LEU A 1087 17.08 -4.50 20.92
N HIS A 1088 16.38 -3.38 20.68
CA HIS A 1088 17.01 -2.10 20.29
C HIS A 1088 17.93 -1.51 21.36
N ASP A 1089 17.61 -1.70 22.64
CA ASP A 1089 18.48 -1.27 23.74
C ASP A 1089 19.76 -2.12 23.75
N ILE A 1090 19.62 -3.44 23.57
CA ILE A 1090 20.72 -4.40 23.60
C ILE A 1090 21.73 -4.10 22.49
N PHE A 1091 21.26 -3.83 21.27
CA PHE A 1091 22.12 -3.48 20.14
C PHE A 1091 22.98 -2.22 20.36
N ASN A 1092 22.52 -1.30 21.20
CA ASN A 1092 23.22 -0.06 21.53
C ASN A 1092 24.16 -0.20 22.73
N LEU A 1093 24.23 -1.37 23.37
CA LEU A 1093 25.21 -1.62 24.42
C LEU A 1093 26.61 -1.70 23.78
N ASN A 1094 27.58 -1.01 24.38
CA ASN A 1094 28.98 -1.12 24.00
C ASN A 1094 29.69 -2.13 24.91
N LEU A 1095 29.58 -3.41 24.56
CA LEU A 1095 30.14 -4.50 25.33
C LEU A 1095 31.54 -4.86 24.83
N SER A 1096 32.44 -5.15 25.78
CA SER A 1096 33.71 -5.85 25.54
C SER A 1096 33.74 -7.19 26.28
N ALA A 1097 32.55 -7.74 26.56
CA ALA A 1097 32.39 -9.01 27.22
C ALA A 1097 32.78 -10.15 26.26
N ASP A 1098 33.53 -11.13 26.76
CA ASP A 1098 33.85 -12.38 26.08
C ASP A 1098 32.65 -13.34 26.04
N LEU A 1099 31.71 -13.18 26.98
CA LEU A 1099 30.55 -14.04 27.17
C LEU A 1099 29.39 -13.27 27.81
N VAL A 1100 28.20 -13.44 27.23
CA VAL A 1100 26.92 -13.08 27.85
C VAL A 1100 26.17 -14.37 28.18
N VAL A 1101 25.65 -14.47 29.40
CA VAL A 1101 24.82 -15.58 29.85
C VAL A 1101 23.43 -15.06 30.15
N LEU A 1102 22.44 -15.51 29.39
CA LEU A 1102 21.02 -15.27 29.66
C LEU A 1102 20.48 -16.47 30.43
N SER A 1103 20.63 -16.42 31.75
CA SER A 1103 20.06 -17.39 32.69
C SER A 1103 18.59 -17.06 32.96
N ALA A 1104 17.85 -16.86 31.86
CA ALA A 1104 16.51 -16.31 31.89
C ALA A 1104 15.54 -17.21 31.10
N CYS A 1105 14.27 -17.27 31.53
CA CYS A 1105 13.24 -18.12 30.95
C CYS A 1105 13.05 -17.80 29.45
N GLN A 1106 13.16 -18.80 28.56
CA GLN A 1106 12.87 -18.69 27.12
C GLN A 1106 13.58 -17.51 26.41
N THR A 1107 14.91 -17.48 26.44
CA THR A 1107 15.72 -16.34 25.93
C THR A 1107 16.39 -16.58 24.58
N GLY A 1108 16.43 -17.83 24.12
CA GLY A 1108 17.35 -18.22 23.06
C GLY A 1108 16.90 -18.03 21.62
N LEU A 1109 15.61 -17.89 21.33
CA LEU A 1109 15.09 -18.06 19.95
C LEU A 1109 13.70 -17.42 19.72
N GLY A 1110 13.55 -16.54 18.70
CA GLY A 1110 12.32 -15.84 18.26
C GLY A 1110 11.33 -16.64 17.41
N GLN A 1111 10.48 -16.01 16.59
CA GLN A 1111 9.72 -16.73 15.56
C GLN A 1111 10.62 -17.01 14.35
N GLN A 1112 10.37 -18.14 13.70
CA GLN A 1112 11.02 -18.50 12.45
C GLN A 1112 10.52 -17.58 11.32
N ILE A 1113 11.38 -16.68 10.85
CA ILE A 1113 11.21 -16.09 9.52
C ILE A 1113 11.83 -17.08 8.54
N LYS A 1114 11.00 -17.72 7.71
CA LYS A 1114 11.49 -18.71 6.74
C LYS A 1114 12.53 -18.05 5.81
N GLY A 1115 13.74 -18.64 5.76
CA GLY A 1115 14.85 -18.17 4.93
C GLY A 1115 15.86 -17.26 5.64
N GLU A 1116 15.52 -16.72 6.81
CA GLU A 1116 16.35 -15.75 7.55
C GLU A 1116 16.88 -16.30 8.89
N GLY A 1117 16.37 -17.47 9.29
CA GLY A 1117 16.60 -18.04 10.61
C GLY A 1117 15.86 -17.26 11.69
N LEU A 1118 16.23 -17.50 12.94
CA LEU A 1118 15.60 -16.86 14.09
C LEU A 1118 16.19 -15.47 14.35
N VAL A 1119 15.30 -14.47 14.39
CA VAL A 1119 15.57 -13.16 14.98
C VAL A 1119 15.56 -13.34 16.50
N GLY A 1120 16.67 -13.06 17.19
CA GLY A 1120 16.79 -13.37 18.62
C GLY A 1120 17.69 -12.41 19.40
N LEU A 1121 17.56 -12.46 20.73
CA LEU A 1121 18.39 -11.73 21.69
C LEU A 1121 19.88 -12.08 21.55
N THR A 1122 20.19 -13.32 21.16
CA THR A 1122 21.56 -13.79 20.93
C THR A 1122 22.30 -12.96 19.91
N ARG A 1123 21.67 -12.70 18.76
CA ARG A 1123 22.23 -11.81 17.74
C ARG A 1123 22.45 -10.42 18.35
N GLY A 1124 21.45 -9.84 19.02
CA GLY A 1124 21.57 -8.52 19.66
C GLY A 1124 22.83 -8.37 20.53
N PHE A 1125 23.07 -9.32 21.44
CA PHE A 1125 24.27 -9.32 22.28
C PHE A 1125 25.57 -9.58 21.51
N MET A 1126 25.52 -10.37 20.44
CA MET A 1126 26.68 -10.56 19.55
C MET A 1126 27.14 -9.24 18.92
N TYR A 1127 26.20 -8.42 18.46
CA TYR A 1127 26.51 -7.10 17.89
C TYR A 1127 26.88 -6.06 18.93
N ALA A 1128 26.23 -6.10 20.09
CA ALA A 1128 26.61 -5.29 21.24
C ALA A 1128 28.08 -5.50 21.62
N GLY A 1129 28.64 -6.67 21.28
CA GLY A 1129 30.06 -6.92 21.36
C GLY A 1129 30.46 -8.22 22.03
N SER A 1130 29.51 -9.07 22.37
CA SER A 1130 29.78 -10.36 22.98
C SER A 1130 29.92 -11.45 21.91
N PRO A 1131 31.13 -11.97 21.64
CA PRO A 1131 31.34 -13.01 20.62
C PRO A 1131 30.59 -14.32 20.93
N ARG A 1132 30.11 -14.50 22.18
CA ARG A 1132 29.49 -15.72 22.70
C ARG A 1132 28.26 -15.36 23.51
N VAL A 1133 27.18 -16.11 23.33
CA VAL A 1133 25.97 -15.96 24.14
C VAL A 1133 25.47 -17.34 24.55
N VAL A 1134 25.26 -17.56 25.85
CA VAL A 1134 24.58 -18.76 26.37
C VAL A 1134 23.13 -18.40 26.64
N VAL A 1135 22.21 -19.22 26.14
CA VAL A 1135 20.76 -18.98 26.21
C VAL A 1135 19.96 -20.26 26.40
N SER A 1136 18.72 -20.13 26.86
CA SER A 1136 17.78 -21.23 27.04
C SER A 1136 16.79 -21.34 25.87
N LEU A 1137 16.56 -22.56 25.37
CA LEU A 1137 15.63 -22.85 24.27
C LEU A 1137 14.15 -22.90 24.72
N TRP A 1138 13.90 -23.09 26.02
CA TRP A 1138 12.58 -23.13 26.65
C TRP A 1138 12.70 -22.68 28.12
N ASN A 1139 11.57 -22.60 28.82
CA ASN A 1139 11.55 -22.29 30.24
C ASN A 1139 12.06 -23.48 31.07
N VAL A 1140 13.09 -23.27 31.89
CA VAL A 1140 13.73 -24.29 32.72
C VAL A 1140 13.38 -24.06 34.19
N ASP A 1141 13.35 -25.12 34.97
CA ASP A 1141 13.23 -25.03 36.42
C ASP A 1141 14.34 -24.14 37.03
N ASP A 1142 13.93 -23.22 37.91
CA ASP A 1142 14.81 -22.20 38.50
C ASP A 1142 15.89 -22.83 39.39
N GLN A 1143 15.55 -23.86 40.17
CA GLN A 1143 16.51 -24.55 41.03
C GLN A 1143 17.54 -25.36 40.21
N ALA A 1144 17.09 -26.05 39.17
CA ALA A 1144 17.98 -26.77 38.25
C ALA A 1144 18.92 -25.81 37.50
N THR A 1145 18.41 -24.63 37.11
CA THR A 1145 19.18 -23.58 36.43
C THR A 1145 20.30 -23.05 37.33
N ALA A 1146 19.99 -22.72 38.59
CA ALA A 1146 20.98 -22.27 39.56
C ALA A 1146 22.13 -23.28 39.73
N LEU A 1147 21.81 -24.58 39.86
CA LEU A 1147 22.81 -25.64 40.00
C LEU A 1147 23.67 -25.80 38.73
N LEU A 1148 23.06 -25.78 37.55
CA LEU A 1148 23.77 -25.88 36.27
C LEU A 1148 24.72 -24.69 36.10
N MET A 1149 24.27 -23.47 36.38
CA MET A 1149 25.07 -22.26 36.21
C MET A 1149 26.21 -22.19 37.21
N ARG A 1150 26.00 -22.56 38.48
CA ARG A 1150 27.09 -22.74 39.43
C ARG A 1150 28.17 -23.69 38.92
N LYS A 1151 27.77 -24.88 38.45
CA LYS A 1151 28.70 -25.87 37.89
C LYS A 1151 29.42 -25.29 36.68
N PHE A 1152 28.70 -24.63 35.76
CA PHE A 1152 29.27 -24.01 34.58
C PHE A 1152 30.37 -22.98 34.93
N TYR A 1153 30.08 -22.06 35.85
CA TYR A 1153 31.06 -21.06 36.29
C TYR A 1153 32.21 -21.67 37.09
N GLN A 1154 31.97 -22.72 37.89
CA GLN A 1154 33.04 -23.46 38.57
C GLN A 1154 34.02 -24.05 37.55
N LYS A 1155 33.51 -24.71 36.50
CA LYS A 1155 34.33 -25.27 35.42
C LYS A 1155 35.10 -24.20 34.65
N MET A 1156 34.49 -23.05 34.43
CA MET A 1156 35.13 -21.97 33.68
C MET A 1156 36.18 -21.21 34.50
N LEU A 1157 35.85 -20.84 35.75
CA LEU A 1157 36.66 -19.93 36.56
C LEU A 1157 37.66 -20.65 37.48
N LYS A 1158 37.34 -21.86 37.98
CA LYS A 1158 38.27 -22.65 38.80
C LYS A 1158 39.06 -23.66 37.98
N ASP A 1159 38.39 -24.41 37.11
CA ASP A 1159 39.05 -25.47 36.32
C ASP A 1159 39.68 -24.93 35.01
N GLY A 1160 39.45 -23.65 34.68
CA GLY A 1160 40.05 -22.98 33.52
C GLY A 1160 39.52 -23.46 32.16
N LEU A 1161 38.36 -24.14 32.14
CA LEU A 1161 37.77 -24.63 30.90
C LEU A 1161 37.18 -23.48 30.06
N LYS A 1162 37.30 -23.59 28.74
CA LYS A 1162 36.62 -22.66 27.81
C LYS A 1162 35.11 -22.78 27.93
N PRO A 1163 34.32 -21.73 27.60
CA PRO A 1163 32.88 -21.75 27.80
C PRO A 1163 32.14 -22.96 27.19
N PRO A 1164 32.39 -23.41 25.94
CA PRO A 1164 31.73 -24.60 25.40
C PRO A 1164 32.05 -25.88 26.20
N ALA A 1165 33.31 -26.06 26.59
CA ALA A 1165 33.77 -27.21 27.37
C ALA A 1165 33.22 -27.19 28.81
N ALA A 1166 33.18 -26.01 29.44
CA ALA A 1166 32.61 -25.81 30.75
C ALA A 1166 31.10 -26.10 30.78
N LEU A 1167 30.34 -25.60 29.78
CA LEU A 1167 28.90 -25.84 29.69
C LEU A 1167 28.61 -27.33 29.49
N ARG A 1168 29.35 -27.97 28.57
CA ARG A 1168 29.27 -29.42 28.36
C ARG A 1168 29.52 -30.19 29.66
N GLN A 1169 30.57 -29.86 30.40
CA GLN A 1169 30.89 -30.57 31.63
C GLN A 1169 29.82 -30.36 32.71
N ALA A 1170 29.27 -29.16 32.83
CA ALA A 1170 28.14 -28.89 33.71
C ALA A 1170 26.90 -29.71 33.33
N GLN A 1171 26.57 -29.81 32.03
CA GLN A 1171 25.46 -30.62 31.54
C GLN A 1171 25.67 -32.12 31.80
N ILE A 1172 26.90 -32.63 31.67
CA ILE A 1172 27.24 -34.02 32.00
C ILE A 1172 27.07 -34.28 33.51
N GLU A 1173 27.47 -33.33 34.36
CA GLU A 1173 27.24 -33.47 35.80
C GLU A 1173 25.76 -33.41 36.18
N MET A 1174 24.96 -32.59 35.48
CA MET A 1174 23.50 -32.58 35.66
C MET A 1174 22.87 -33.91 35.24
N LEU A 1175 23.35 -34.51 34.15
CA LEU A 1175 22.92 -35.83 33.69
C LEU A 1175 23.19 -36.93 34.74
N GLN A 1176 24.21 -36.76 35.59
CA GLN A 1176 24.58 -37.68 36.66
C GLN A 1176 23.84 -37.41 38.00
N ASP A 1177 23.22 -36.23 38.18
CA ASP A 1177 22.41 -35.93 39.37
C ASP A 1177 21.03 -36.61 39.26
N GLU A 1178 20.69 -37.47 40.23
CA GLU A 1178 19.44 -38.23 40.20
C GLU A 1178 18.19 -37.34 40.07
N ARG A 1179 18.22 -36.13 40.65
CA ARG A 1179 17.10 -35.19 40.66
C ARG A 1179 16.92 -34.47 39.32
N PHE A 1180 18.03 -34.17 38.64
CA PHE A 1180 18.06 -33.32 37.44
C PHE A 1180 18.61 -34.01 36.19
N SER A 1181 18.68 -35.35 36.21
CA SER A 1181 19.20 -36.16 35.09
C SER A 1181 18.37 -36.11 33.80
N LYS A 1182 17.12 -35.62 33.86
CA LYS A 1182 16.24 -35.54 32.68
C LYS A 1182 16.69 -34.38 31.75
N PRO A 1183 16.70 -34.57 30.41
CA PRO A 1183 17.23 -33.56 29.48
C PRO A 1183 16.56 -32.19 29.48
N ASP A 1184 15.32 -32.05 29.96
CA ASP A 1184 14.63 -30.77 30.10
C ASP A 1184 15.34 -29.78 31.01
N TYR A 1185 16.07 -30.27 32.02
CA TYR A 1185 16.80 -29.44 32.98
C TYR A 1185 18.13 -28.88 32.47
N TRP A 1186 18.79 -29.57 31.54
CA TRP A 1186 20.16 -29.22 31.14
C TRP A 1186 20.32 -28.98 29.63
N ALA A 1187 19.53 -29.63 28.78
CA ALA A 1187 19.67 -29.53 27.32
C ALA A 1187 19.05 -28.24 26.74
N ALA A 1188 18.30 -27.51 27.55
CA ALA A 1188 17.75 -26.21 27.18
C ALA A 1188 18.84 -25.18 26.90
N PHE A 1189 19.97 -25.25 27.62
CA PHE A 1189 21.05 -24.28 27.50
C PHE A 1189 21.96 -24.61 26.34
N THR A 1190 22.09 -23.67 25.41
CA THR A 1190 22.96 -23.75 24.25
C THR A 1190 23.90 -22.55 24.20
N LEU A 1191 25.14 -22.79 23.76
CA LEU A 1191 26.09 -21.73 23.45
C LEU A 1191 25.99 -21.39 21.96
N GLN A 1192 25.73 -20.13 21.67
CA GLN A 1192 25.76 -19.55 20.33
C GLN A 1192 27.00 -18.68 20.14
N GLY A 1193 27.66 -18.80 18.98
CA GLY A 1193 28.75 -17.91 18.56
C GLY A 1193 30.14 -18.53 18.58
N GLU A 1194 31.15 -17.73 18.90
CA GLU A 1194 32.58 -18.12 18.87
C GLU A 1194 32.93 -19.19 19.90
N TRP A 1195 33.68 -20.23 19.53
CA TRP A 1195 34.06 -21.31 20.45
C TRP A 1195 35.53 -21.28 20.87
N ARG A 1196 36.38 -20.52 20.16
CA ARG A 1196 37.82 -20.49 20.41
C ARG A 1196 38.19 -19.80 21.71
#